data_AF-A0A895YMA5-F1
#
_entry.id   AF-A0A895YMA5-F1
#
_cell.length_a   1.000
_cell.length_b   1.000
_cell.length_c   1.000
_cell.angle_alpha   90.00
_cell.angle_beta   90.00
_cell.angle_gamma   90.00
#
_symmetry.space_group_name_H-M   'P 1'
#
loop_
_entity.id
_entity.type
_entity.pdbx_description
1 polymer ?
#
loop_
_entity_poly.entity_id
_entity_poly.type
_entity_poly.pdbx_seq_one_letter_code
_entity_poly.pdbx_strand_id
1 'polypeptide(L)'
;MEHLISGEAHDPHALLGAHPAGAGTVIRTLRRGAGDVAVVVDDVAYPATRVHPEGIFEAEVPGAVVDYRIRVDGVVYDDPYRHLPTVGELDLHLLAEGRHERLWMMLGARSREGGAAFAVWAPNARGVRVVGDFTGWGAHDGWPMRSLGSSGVWEIFVPGAQPGQRYKYRILGADGGWRDKADPMATRAEVPPATASVIHRSDYQWGDQQWLDRRVGGAPHQQPVSIYEVHLGSWRPGLGYRELADQLAEYVQELGFTHVELLPVMEHPFGGSWGYQVTGYYAPTARFGDPDDFRAFVDRLHAAGIGVLLDWVPAHFPRDEWALARFDGTALYEHDDPRRGEHPDWGTLVFNYGRAEVRNFLVANALYWFDEFHIDGLRVDAVASMLYLDYSREDGQWLPNIHGGRENLDAMSLLQEVNATVYKHHPGVLMVAEESTAWPGVTRPTDHDGLGFGFKWNMGWMHDTLDYLSKDPVHRQYHHNQLTFSTVYAWSEHYILPISHDEVVHGKGSLVGKMPGDSWRQLATTRALLAFMWAHPGKQLLFMGCELADPQEWSEQRGLDWGLRHDPARAGMGRLVRDLNHAYRDTSALWTRDTEPDGFRWIIGDDAAHNTIGFQRAGQDGSALICVVNFAATPFEGYRVGLPWEGAWRELLNTDAAEYGGSNVGNFGQVYAEPVPWQGLPASAVMTLPPLGALWLQPA
;
A
#
# COMPACT_ATOMS: atom_id res chain seq x y z
N MET A 1 -21.34 -41.30 -6.50
CA MET A 1 -20.25 -41.46 -7.49
C MET A 1 -20.42 -40.48 -8.64
N GLU A 2 -21.56 -40.47 -9.34
CA GLU A 2 -21.84 -39.50 -10.42
C GLU A 2 -21.62 -38.03 -10.00
N HIS A 3 -22.18 -37.60 -8.86
CA HIS A 3 -21.96 -36.24 -8.35
C HIS A 3 -20.48 -35.91 -8.08
N LEU A 4 -19.67 -36.88 -7.66
CA LEU A 4 -18.22 -36.68 -7.46
C LEU A 4 -17.52 -36.45 -8.80
N ILE A 5 -17.88 -37.23 -9.81
CA ILE A 5 -17.31 -37.16 -11.16
C ILE A 5 -17.72 -35.87 -11.87
N SER A 6 -19.00 -35.50 -11.80
CA SER A 6 -19.51 -34.23 -12.31
C SER A 6 -18.92 -33.03 -11.55
N GLY A 7 -18.41 -33.25 -10.33
CA GLY A 7 -17.79 -32.25 -9.47
C GLY A 7 -18.78 -31.48 -8.60
N GLU A 8 -19.99 -31.99 -8.42
CA GLU A 8 -21.05 -31.43 -7.56
C GLU A 8 -21.08 -32.05 -6.15
N ALA A 9 -20.14 -32.94 -5.83
CA ALA A 9 -20.04 -33.51 -4.48
C ALA A 9 -19.46 -32.50 -3.49
N HIS A 10 -20.26 -32.08 -2.53
CA HIS A 10 -19.84 -31.16 -1.46
C HIS A 10 -18.90 -31.81 -0.43
N ASP A 11 -19.01 -33.12 -0.23
CA ASP A 11 -18.12 -33.86 0.68
C ASP A 11 -17.56 -35.11 -0.01
N PRO A 12 -16.47 -34.97 -0.80
CA PRO A 12 -15.77 -36.12 -1.37
C PRO A 12 -15.25 -37.11 -0.32
N HIS A 13 -14.97 -36.68 0.91
CA HIS A 13 -14.43 -37.54 1.98
C HIS A 13 -15.49 -38.47 2.57
N ALA A 14 -16.79 -38.19 2.40
CA ALA A 14 -17.87 -39.12 2.73
C ALA A 14 -17.91 -40.36 1.82
N LEU A 15 -17.25 -40.30 0.65
CA LEU A 15 -17.21 -41.41 -0.31
C LEU A 15 -15.80 -41.98 -0.50
N LEU A 16 -14.82 -41.11 -0.71
CA LEU A 16 -13.40 -41.43 -0.88
C LEU A 16 -12.72 -41.55 0.49
N GLY A 17 -11.58 -42.22 0.54
CA GLY A 17 -10.89 -42.49 1.79
C GLY A 17 -11.26 -43.85 2.40
N ALA A 18 -10.92 -44.03 3.68
CA ALA A 18 -11.20 -45.23 4.46
C ALA A 18 -12.54 -45.12 5.20
N HIS A 19 -13.43 -46.10 4.97
CA HIS A 19 -14.78 -46.15 5.55
C HIS A 19 -15.03 -47.49 6.24
N PRO A 20 -15.50 -47.53 7.50
CA PRO A 20 -15.85 -48.78 8.17
C PRO A 20 -16.92 -49.57 7.42
N ALA A 21 -16.71 -50.88 7.22
CA ALA A 21 -17.66 -51.77 6.56
C ALA A 21 -17.64 -53.16 7.23
N GLY A 22 -18.63 -53.44 8.09
CA GLY A 22 -18.70 -54.70 8.82
C GLY A 22 -17.49 -54.92 9.72
N ALA A 23 -16.71 -55.98 9.46
CA ALA A 23 -15.48 -56.31 10.19
C ALA A 23 -14.19 -55.75 9.53
N GLY A 24 -14.32 -55.00 8.44
CA GLY A 24 -13.21 -54.42 7.69
C GLY A 24 -13.39 -52.95 7.37
N THR A 25 -12.56 -52.45 6.48
CA THR A 25 -12.56 -51.08 5.97
C THR A 25 -12.64 -51.12 4.45
N VAL A 26 -13.60 -50.40 3.88
CA VAL A 26 -13.66 -50.13 2.44
C VAL A 26 -12.86 -48.87 2.17
N ILE A 27 -11.85 -48.97 1.30
CA ILE A 27 -11.03 -47.83 0.88
C ILE A 27 -11.35 -47.50 -0.57
N ARG A 28 -11.78 -46.27 -0.82
CA ARG A 28 -12.09 -45.75 -2.17
C ARG A 28 -11.15 -44.63 -2.56
N THR A 29 -10.73 -44.62 -3.81
CA THR A 29 -9.85 -43.56 -4.33
C THR A 29 -10.22 -43.18 -5.77
N LEU A 30 -10.02 -41.91 -6.11
CA LEU A 30 -10.23 -41.38 -7.45
C LEU A 30 -8.87 -41.28 -8.16
N ARG A 31 -8.67 -42.07 -9.22
CA ARG A 31 -7.44 -42.10 -10.05
C ARG A 31 -7.83 -42.20 -11.51
N ARG A 32 -8.08 -41.04 -12.13
CA ARG A 32 -8.46 -40.95 -13.55
C ARG A 32 -7.35 -41.50 -14.45
N GLY A 33 -7.73 -42.31 -15.43
CA GLY A 33 -6.78 -42.90 -16.40
C GLY A 33 -5.90 -44.04 -15.87
N ALA A 34 -5.94 -44.35 -14.57
CA ALA A 34 -5.11 -45.39 -13.97
C ALA A 34 -5.44 -46.80 -14.49
N GLY A 35 -4.44 -47.62 -14.77
CA GLY A 35 -4.61 -49.01 -15.20
C GLY A 35 -4.80 -49.98 -14.02
N ASP A 36 -3.76 -50.11 -13.19
CA ASP A 36 -3.70 -50.94 -11.98
C ASP A 36 -3.77 -50.06 -10.73
N VAL A 37 -4.67 -50.38 -9.81
CA VAL A 37 -4.78 -49.69 -8.51
C VAL A 37 -4.85 -50.72 -7.40
N ALA A 38 -4.05 -50.52 -6.34
CA ALA A 38 -4.09 -51.33 -5.14
C ALA A 38 -3.96 -50.45 -3.89
N VAL A 39 -4.62 -50.87 -2.81
CA VAL A 39 -4.47 -50.27 -1.47
C VAL A 39 -3.35 -51.01 -0.76
N VAL A 40 -2.39 -50.28 -0.20
CA VAL A 40 -1.23 -50.83 0.51
C VAL A 40 -1.37 -50.52 2.00
N VAL A 41 -1.45 -51.56 2.83
CA VAL A 41 -1.52 -51.46 4.30
C VAL A 41 -0.48 -52.41 4.89
N ASP A 42 0.41 -51.90 5.75
CA ASP A 42 1.51 -52.67 6.35
C ASP A 42 2.31 -53.48 5.32
N ASP A 43 2.69 -52.85 4.20
CA ASP A 43 3.36 -53.44 3.04
C ASP A 43 2.59 -54.54 2.27
N VAL A 44 1.34 -54.81 2.65
CA VAL A 44 0.45 -55.74 1.95
C VAL A 44 -0.42 -54.99 0.94
N ALA A 45 -0.37 -55.39 -0.32
CA ALA A 45 -1.17 -54.80 -1.40
C ALA A 45 -2.49 -55.56 -1.62
N TYR A 46 -3.61 -54.85 -1.50
CA TYR A 46 -4.97 -55.30 -1.76
C TYR A 46 -5.43 -54.72 -3.11
N PRO A 47 -5.60 -55.53 -4.17
CA PRO A 47 -6.05 -55.04 -5.47
C PRO A 47 -7.40 -54.34 -5.38
N ALA A 48 -7.52 -53.17 -6.00
CA ALA A 48 -8.74 -52.39 -6.03
C ALA A 48 -9.54 -52.66 -7.32
N THR A 49 -10.84 -52.83 -7.19
CA THR A 49 -11.76 -53.00 -8.33
C THR A 49 -12.22 -51.63 -8.81
N ARG A 50 -12.21 -51.40 -10.12
CA ARG A 50 -12.79 -50.18 -10.70
C ARG A 50 -14.31 -50.23 -10.60
N VAL A 51 -14.89 -49.42 -9.71
CA VAL A 51 -16.34 -49.34 -9.46
C VAL A 51 -17.03 -48.24 -10.25
N HIS A 52 -16.27 -47.35 -10.90
CA HIS A 52 -16.78 -46.34 -11.81
C HIS A 52 -15.86 -46.16 -13.03
N PRO A 53 -16.38 -46.04 -14.27
CA PRO A 53 -15.56 -45.94 -15.48
C PRO A 53 -14.59 -44.76 -15.47
N GLU A 54 -14.99 -43.65 -14.84
CA GLU A 54 -14.19 -42.42 -14.66
C GLU A 54 -13.09 -42.52 -13.59
N GLY A 55 -12.75 -43.73 -13.15
CA GLY A 55 -11.55 -43.98 -12.32
C GLY A 55 -11.79 -43.95 -10.82
N ILE A 56 -12.97 -44.36 -10.34
CA ILE A 56 -13.16 -44.66 -8.91
C ILE A 56 -12.82 -46.14 -8.71
N PHE A 57 -11.91 -46.41 -7.78
CA PHE A 57 -11.47 -47.74 -7.40
C PHE A 57 -11.81 -48.00 -5.93
N GLU A 58 -12.13 -49.25 -5.61
CA GLU A 58 -12.53 -49.70 -4.28
C GLU A 58 -11.79 -50.99 -3.90
N ALA A 59 -11.28 -51.07 -2.67
CA ALA A 59 -10.76 -52.30 -2.09
C ALA A 59 -11.31 -52.49 -0.67
N GLU A 60 -11.59 -53.74 -0.30
CA GLU A 60 -11.90 -54.13 1.07
C GLU A 60 -10.63 -54.63 1.77
N VAL A 61 -10.34 -54.06 2.94
CA VAL A 61 -9.20 -54.44 3.77
C VAL A 61 -9.69 -54.95 5.14
N PRO A 62 -9.14 -56.06 5.67
CA PRO A 62 -9.51 -56.55 6.99
C PRO A 62 -9.16 -55.57 8.11
N GLY A 63 -10.04 -55.45 9.12
CA GLY A 63 -9.82 -54.61 10.29
C GLY A 63 -10.05 -53.11 10.07
N ALA A 64 -9.76 -52.32 11.11
CA ALA A 64 -9.83 -50.87 11.06
C ALA A 64 -8.51 -50.31 10.50
N VAL A 65 -8.58 -49.61 9.36
CA VAL A 65 -7.41 -49.03 8.70
C VAL A 65 -7.48 -47.52 8.76
N VAL A 66 -6.46 -46.89 9.36
CA VAL A 66 -6.31 -45.43 9.45
C VAL A 66 -5.12 -44.91 8.64
N ASP A 67 -4.09 -45.72 8.44
CA ASP A 67 -2.91 -45.40 7.63
C ASP A 67 -2.79 -46.42 6.49
N TYR A 68 -2.63 -45.91 5.27
CA TYR A 68 -2.52 -46.71 4.04
C TYR A 68 -1.90 -45.86 2.92
N ARG A 69 -1.46 -46.52 1.86
CA ARG A 69 -1.03 -45.89 0.61
C ARG A 69 -1.81 -46.44 -0.57
N ILE A 70 -1.83 -45.73 -1.68
CA ILE A 70 -2.43 -46.17 -2.94
C ILE A 70 -1.31 -46.41 -3.95
N ARG A 71 -1.17 -47.64 -4.41
CA ARG A 71 -0.29 -47.98 -5.54
C ARG A 71 -1.08 -47.81 -6.83
N VAL A 72 -0.63 -46.92 -7.72
CA VAL A 72 -1.21 -46.63 -9.03
C VAL A 72 -0.16 -46.90 -10.09
N ASP A 73 -0.43 -47.84 -10.99
CA ASP A 73 0.46 -48.21 -12.10
C ASP A 73 1.92 -48.44 -11.67
N GLY A 74 2.09 -49.05 -10.48
CA GLY A 74 3.40 -49.39 -9.90
C GLY A 74 4.01 -48.33 -8.99
N VAL A 75 3.46 -47.12 -8.93
CA VAL A 75 3.96 -46.03 -8.07
C VAL A 75 3.08 -45.89 -6.82
N VAL A 76 3.70 -45.77 -5.65
CA VAL A 76 2.99 -45.66 -4.37
C VAL A 76 2.82 -44.19 -4.00
N TYR A 77 1.58 -43.77 -3.76
CA TYR A 77 1.20 -42.44 -3.36
C TYR A 77 0.51 -42.46 -2.00
N ASP A 78 0.61 -41.36 -1.26
CA ASP A 78 -0.33 -41.12 -0.17
C ASP A 78 -1.68 -40.65 -0.73
N ASP A 79 -2.77 -40.86 0.01
CA ASP A 79 -4.13 -40.57 -0.43
C ASP A 79 -4.66 -39.28 0.22
N PRO A 80 -5.02 -38.23 -0.55
CA PRO A 80 -5.57 -37.01 0.01
C PRO A 80 -6.76 -37.23 0.96
N TYR A 81 -7.61 -38.21 0.63
CA TYR A 81 -8.89 -38.42 1.30
C TYR A 81 -8.83 -39.20 2.62
N ARG A 82 -7.64 -39.64 3.05
CA ARG A 82 -7.47 -40.22 4.40
C ARG A 82 -7.20 -39.17 5.48
N HIS A 83 -6.92 -37.93 5.09
CA HIS A 83 -6.51 -36.87 6.00
C HIS A 83 -7.72 -36.13 6.59
N LEU A 84 -7.65 -35.86 7.91
CA LEU A 84 -8.67 -35.09 8.63
C LEU A 84 -8.63 -33.59 8.28
N PRO A 85 -9.67 -32.85 8.67
CA PRO A 85 -9.66 -31.42 8.94
C PRO A 85 -8.32 -30.69 9.02
N THR A 86 -7.81 -29.93 8.03
CA THR A 86 -6.62 -29.08 8.31
C THR A 86 -6.95 -27.71 8.90
N VAL A 87 -8.25 -27.39 8.98
CA VAL A 87 -8.80 -26.13 9.49
C VAL A 87 -9.63 -26.42 10.74
N GLY A 88 -9.43 -25.65 11.82
CA GLY A 88 -10.10 -25.86 13.09
C GLY A 88 -11.46 -25.18 13.20
N GLU A 89 -12.31 -25.65 14.13
CA GLU A 89 -13.64 -25.06 14.37
C GLU A 89 -13.58 -23.61 14.84
N LEU A 90 -12.57 -23.24 15.64
CA LEU A 90 -12.36 -21.86 16.09
C LEU A 90 -12.04 -20.93 14.92
N ASP A 91 -11.22 -21.37 13.96
CA ASP A 91 -10.86 -20.57 12.79
C ASP A 91 -12.10 -20.29 11.93
N LEU A 92 -12.93 -21.32 11.71
CA LEU A 92 -14.20 -21.20 10.98
C LEU A 92 -15.18 -20.26 11.69
N HIS A 93 -15.24 -20.32 13.02
CA HIS A 93 -16.07 -19.45 13.83
C HIS A 93 -15.62 -17.98 13.73
N LEU A 94 -14.31 -17.71 13.88
CA LEU A 94 -13.76 -16.36 13.77
C LEU A 94 -13.91 -15.78 12.36
N LEU A 95 -13.76 -16.60 11.31
CA LEU A 95 -14.04 -16.19 9.93
C LEU A 95 -15.51 -15.78 9.77
N ALA A 96 -16.45 -16.58 10.28
CA ALA A 96 -17.88 -16.28 10.18
C ALA A 96 -18.28 -15.00 10.94
N GLU A 97 -17.60 -14.68 12.05
CA GLU A 97 -17.78 -13.40 12.74
C GLU A 97 -17.07 -12.22 12.05
N GLY A 98 -16.15 -12.52 11.13
CA GLY A 98 -15.32 -11.56 10.43
C GLY A 98 -14.19 -10.96 11.29
N ARG A 99 -13.67 -11.73 12.26
CA ARG A 99 -12.73 -11.27 13.31
C ARG A 99 -11.44 -12.08 13.41
N HIS A 100 -11.13 -12.89 12.41
CA HIS A 100 -9.92 -13.70 12.37
C HIS A 100 -8.70 -12.85 11.99
N GLU A 101 -7.98 -12.30 12.99
CA GLU A 101 -6.84 -11.38 12.81
C GLU A 101 -5.65 -12.00 12.03
N ARG A 102 -5.55 -13.34 11.95
CA ARG A 102 -4.48 -14.07 11.21
C ARG A 102 -5.00 -14.99 10.10
N LEU A 103 -5.95 -14.48 9.31
CA LEU A 103 -6.68 -15.29 8.33
C LEU A 103 -5.77 -16.04 7.32
N TRP A 104 -4.63 -15.46 6.97
CA TRP A 104 -3.64 -16.05 6.05
C TRP A 104 -2.95 -17.31 6.58
N MET A 105 -3.03 -17.60 7.88
CA MET A 105 -2.52 -18.85 8.45
C MET A 105 -3.51 -20.01 8.25
N MET A 106 -4.79 -19.71 8.06
CA MET A 106 -5.88 -20.66 7.90
C MET A 106 -6.19 -20.92 6.42
N LEU A 107 -6.40 -19.85 5.65
CA LEU A 107 -6.78 -19.95 4.25
C LEU A 107 -5.57 -19.96 3.29
N GLY A 108 -5.86 -20.35 2.06
CA GLY A 108 -4.93 -20.50 0.96
C GLY A 108 -4.10 -21.79 1.02
N ALA A 109 -2.99 -21.83 0.30
CA ALA A 109 -2.05 -22.96 0.34
C ALA A 109 -1.03 -22.85 1.48
N ARG A 110 -1.15 -23.72 2.49
CA ARG A 110 -0.23 -23.82 3.62
C ARG A 110 0.64 -25.08 3.49
N SER A 111 1.95 -24.88 3.29
CA SER A 111 2.91 -26.00 3.31
C SER A 111 2.92 -26.65 4.69
N ARG A 112 2.82 -27.98 4.73
CA ARG A 112 2.90 -28.80 5.94
C ARG A 112 3.87 -29.95 5.69
N GLU A 113 4.18 -30.71 6.73
CA GLU A 113 5.00 -31.92 6.57
C GLU A 113 4.35 -32.88 5.55
N GLY A 114 5.11 -33.31 4.55
CA GLY A 114 4.64 -34.27 3.55
C GLY A 114 3.69 -33.74 2.46
N GLY A 115 3.30 -32.46 2.47
CA GLY A 115 2.37 -31.92 1.46
C GLY A 115 1.95 -30.46 1.69
N ALA A 116 0.80 -30.09 1.15
CA ALA A 116 0.19 -28.77 1.37
C ALA A 116 -1.30 -28.89 1.67
N ALA A 117 -1.77 -28.09 2.62
CA ALA A 117 -3.18 -27.88 2.90
C ALA A 117 -3.69 -26.72 2.05
N PHE A 118 -4.86 -26.87 1.44
CA PHE A 118 -5.51 -25.85 0.64
C PHE A 118 -6.87 -25.55 1.23
N ALA A 119 -7.17 -24.27 1.48
CA ALA A 119 -8.47 -23.84 1.98
C ALA A 119 -8.94 -22.57 1.27
N VAL A 120 -10.20 -22.54 0.80
CA VAL A 120 -10.76 -21.40 0.07
C VAL A 120 -12.21 -21.16 0.44
N TRP A 121 -12.57 -19.88 0.65
CA TRP A 121 -13.95 -19.48 0.92
C TRP A 121 -14.74 -19.32 -0.39
N ALA A 122 -15.73 -20.18 -0.59
CA ALA A 122 -16.61 -20.20 -1.76
C ALA A 122 -17.99 -20.79 -1.38
N PRO A 123 -18.77 -20.08 -0.55
CA PRO A 123 -19.96 -20.62 0.10
C PRO A 123 -21.06 -21.10 -0.86
N ASN A 124 -21.19 -20.49 -2.04
CA ASN A 124 -22.22 -20.85 -3.01
C ASN A 124 -21.71 -21.77 -4.12
N ALA A 125 -20.44 -22.15 -4.10
CA ALA A 125 -19.91 -23.10 -5.07
C ALA A 125 -20.62 -24.44 -4.94
N ARG A 126 -20.91 -25.08 -6.07
CA ARG A 126 -21.44 -26.45 -6.11
C ARG A 126 -20.33 -27.49 -5.91
N GLY A 127 -19.10 -27.11 -6.21
CA GLY A 127 -17.91 -27.91 -5.97
C GLY A 127 -16.63 -27.16 -6.28
N VAL A 128 -15.56 -27.56 -5.59
CA VAL A 128 -14.23 -26.98 -5.75
C VAL A 128 -13.20 -28.10 -5.92
N ARG A 129 -12.25 -27.88 -6.82
CA ARG A 129 -11.06 -28.73 -6.98
C ARG A 129 -9.81 -27.88 -6.87
N VAL A 130 -8.79 -28.38 -6.18
CA VAL A 130 -7.44 -27.82 -6.32
C VAL A 130 -6.76 -28.49 -7.50
N VAL A 131 -6.31 -27.70 -8.47
CA VAL A 131 -5.59 -28.13 -9.68
C VAL A 131 -4.21 -27.50 -9.67
N GLY A 132 -3.19 -28.23 -10.09
CA GLY A 132 -1.83 -27.71 -10.10
C GLY A 132 -0.82 -28.65 -10.76
N ASP A 133 0.46 -28.29 -10.66
CA ASP A 133 1.56 -29.08 -11.24
C ASP A 133 1.57 -30.53 -10.71
N PHE A 134 1.07 -30.77 -9.51
CA PHE A 134 0.95 -32.10 -8.88
C PHE A 134 -0.25 -32.94 -9.36
N THR A 135 -1.20 -32.36 -10.11
CA THR A 135 -2.33 -33.09 -10.72
C THR A 135 -2.33 -33.07 -12.24
N GLY A 136 -1.60 -32.14 -12.85
CA GLY A 136 -1.87 -31.70 -14.23
C GLY A 136 -2.94 -30.61 -14.28
N TRP A 137 -3.18 -30.07 -15.48
CA TRP A 137 -4.04 -28.89 -15.73
C TRP A 137 -5.21 -29.16 -16.68
N GLY A 138 -5.45 -30.41 -17.08
CA GLY A 138 -6.55 -30.81 -17.95
C GLY A 138 -7.92 -30.59 -17.31
N ALA A 139 -8.99 -30.53 -18.11
CA ALA A 139 -10.34 -30.13 -17.66
C ALA A 139 -10.94 -31.01 -16.54
N HIS A 140 -10.50 -32.26 -16.44
CA HIS A 140 -10.96 -33.22 -15.43
C HIS A 140 -9.93 -33.47 -14.32
N ASP A 141 -8.76 -32.82 -14.39
CA ASP A 141 -7.71 -32.90 -13.38
C ASP A 141 -8.12 -32.11 -12.12
N GLY A 142 -7.35 -32.33 -11.05
CA GLY A 142 -7.52 -31.71 -9.75
C GLY A 142 -8.16 -32.61 -8.71
N TRP A 143 -7.93 -32.30 -7.43
CA TRP A 143 -8.50 -33.01 -6.29
C TRP A 143 -9.78 -32.32 -5.81
N PRO A 144 -10.96 -32.97 -5.90
CA PRO A 144 -12.18 -32.50 -5.25
C PRO A 144 -11.99 -32.22 -3.76
N MET A 145 -12.37 -31.03 -3.33
CA MET A 145 -12.26 -30.53 -1.95
C MET A 145 -13.57 -30.80 -1.19
N ARG A 146 -13.51 -30.93 0.14
CA ARG A 146 -14.72 -31.00 0.99
C ARG A 146 -15.12 -29.61 1.44
N SER A 147 -16.42 -29.37 1.53
CA SER A 147 -17.00 -28.22 2.21
C SER A 147 -17.06 -28.46 3.71
N LEU A 148 -16.59 -27.50 4.51
CA LEU A 148 -16.62 -27.54 5.98
C LEU A 148 -17.94 -26.95 6.51
N GLY A 149 -19.06 -27.52 6.04
CA GLY A 149 -20.41 -27.18 6.48
C GLY A 149 -20.83 -25.74 6.18
N SER A 150 -21.50 -25.10 7.13
CA SER A 150 -22.07 -23.75 6.96
C SER A 150 -21.06 -22.63 6.87
N SER A 151 -19.77 -22.91 7.06
CA SER A 151 -18.69 -21.92 6.92
C SER A 151 -18.47 -21.47 5.48
N GLY A 152 -18.87 -22.29 4.50
CA GLY A 152 -18.58 -22.05 3.09
C GLY A 152 -17.10 -22.21 2.70
N VAL A 153 -16.25 -22.68 3.62
CA VAL A 153 -14.85 -22.99 3.36
C VAL A 153 -14.74 -24.38 2.74
N TRP A 154 -14.00 -24.48 1.64
CA TRP A 154 -13.61 -25.72 1.01
C TRP A 154 -12.17 -26.03 1.38
N GLU A 155 -11.86 -27.28 1.73
CA GLU A 155 -10.52 -27.67 2.14
C GLU A 155 -10.11 -29.06 1.63
N ILE A 156 -8.80 -29.24 1.43
CA ILE A 156 -8.14 -30.53 1.25
C ILE A 156 -6.66 -30.46 1.61
N PHE A 157 -6.12 -31.54 2.18
CA PHE A 157 -4.68 -31.79 2.22
C PHE A 157 -4.23 -32.61 1.02
N VAL A 158 -3.24 -32.14 0.28
CA VAL A 158 -2.65 -32.85 -0.86
C VAL A 158 -1.25 -33.33 -0.50
N PRO A 159 -1.06 -34.64 -0.25
CA PRO A 159 0.27 -35.20 -0.05
C PRO A 159 1.14 -35.03 -1.30
N GLY A 160 2.42 -34.74 -1.07
CA GLY A 160 3.40 -34.55 -2.14
C GLY A 160 3.31 -33.19 -2.86
N ALA A 161 2.33 -32.34 -2.54
CA ALA A 161 2.34 -30.95 -3.00
C ALA A 161 3.44 -30.16 -2.27
N GLN A 162 4.34 -29.52 -3.02
CA GLN A 162 5.57 -28.89 -2.50
C GLN A 162 5.62 -27.39 -2.80
N PRO A 163 6.30 -26.59 -1.96
CA PRO A 163 6.65 -25.21 -2.31
C PRO A 163 7.29 -25.09 -3.69
N GLY A 164 6.94 -24.04 -4.43
CA GLY A 164 7.34 -23.79 -5.81
C GLY A 164 6.38 -24.35 -6.87
N GLN A 165 5.50 -25.28 -6.52
CA GLN A 165 4.47 -25.78 -7.45
C GLN A 165 3.34 -24.76 -7.62
N ARG A 166 2.84 -24.67 -8.84
CA ARG A 166 1.72 -23.79 -9.22
C ARG A 166 0.39 -24.48 -9.03
N TYR A 167 -0.62 -23.70 -8.66
CA TYR A 167 -1.98 -24.19 -8.47
C TYR A 167 -3.04 -23.10 -8.72
N LYS A 168 -4.27 -23.55 -8.90
CA LYS A 168 -5.50 -22.76 -8.93
C LYS A 168 -6.64 -23.52 -8.24
N TYR A 169 -7.71 -22.81 -7.89
CA TYR A 169 -8.98 -23.42 -7.57
C TYR A 169 -9.86 -23.49 -8.81
N ARG A 170 -10.24 -24.69 -9.21
CA ARG A 170 -11.27 -24.90 -10.22
C ARG A 170 -12.62 -24.97 -9.53
N ILE A 171 -13.45 -23.95 -9.72
CA ILE A 171 -14.71 -23.73 -9.01
C ILE A 171 -15.88 -23.95 -9.96
N LEU A 172 -16.81 -24.81 -9.58
CA LEU A 172 -18.13 -24.90 -10.19
C LEU A 172 -19.05 -23.92 -9.46
N GLY A 173 -19.31 -22.78 -10.09
CA GLY A 173 -20.09 -21.71 -9.49
C GLY A 173 -21.56 -22.05 -9.28
N ALA A 174 -22.25 -21.25 -8.48
CA ALA A 174 -23.70 -21.29 -8.29
C ALA A 174 -24.46 -21.17 -9.62
N ASP A 175 -23.86 -20.49 -10.60
CA ASP A 175 -24.36 -20.31 -11.96
C ASP A 175 -24.15 -21.52 -12.88
N GLY A 176 -23.47 -22.57 -12.40
CA GLY A 176 -23.20 -23.81 -13.15
C GLY A 176 -21.96 -23.75 -14.06
N GLY A 177 -21.20 -22.65 -14.05
CA GLY A 177 -19.97 -22.51 -14.83
C GLY A 177 -18.71 -22.96 -14.08
N TRP A 178 -17.83 -23.70 -14.76
CA TRP A 178 -16.48 -24.02 -14.26
C TRP A 178 -15.51 -22.88 -14.57
N ARG A 179 -14.75 -22.43 -13.55
CA ARG A 179 -13.74 -21.37 -13.69
C ARG A 179 -12.48 -21.71 -12.92
N ASP A 180 -11.32 -21.39 -13.49
CA ASP A 180 -10.02 -21.53 -12.82
C ASP A 180 -9.65 -20.20 -12.17
N LYS A 181 -9.70 -20.16 -10.84
CA LYS A 181 -9.44 -19.00 -10.00
C LYS A 181 -8.05 -19.05 -9.38
N ALA A 182 -7.34 -17.92 -9.40
CA ALA A 182 -6.22 -17.71 -8.51
C ALA A 182 -6.71 -17.73 -7.05
N ASP A 183 -5.84 -18.16 -6.14
CA ASP A 183 -6.12 -18.17 -4.72
C ASP A 183 -6.18 -16.72 -4.17
N PRO A 184 -7.31 -16.27 -3.59
CA PRO A 184 -7.41 -14.96 -2.93
C PRO A 184 -6.37 -14.74 -1.84
N MET A 185 -5.90 -15.82 -1.22
CA MET A 185 -4.94 -15.87 -0.11
C MET A 185 -3.58 -16.40 -0.58
N ALA A 186 -3.29 -16.31 -1.89
CA ALA A 186 -1.98 -16.63 -2.43
C ALA A 186 -0.91 -15.77 -1.77
N THR A 187 0.11 -16.42 -1.20
CA THR A 187 1.30 -15.73 -0.65
C THR A 187 2.41 -15.56 -1.69
N ARG A 188 2.23 -16.13 -2.89
CA ARG A 188 3.11 -15.99 -4.06
C ARG A 188 2.29 -16.23 -5.32
N ALA A 189 2.57 -15.48 -6.37
CA ALA A 189 1.96 -15.61 -7.69
C ALA A 189 3.02 -15.92 -8.78
N GLU A 190 2.56 -16.39 -9.95
CA GLU A 190 3.37 -16.35 -11.16
C GLU A 190 3.54 -14.92 -11.69
N VAL A 191 4.61 -14.67 -12.45
CA VAL A 191 4.83 -13.38 -13.11
C VAL A 191 3.72 -13.14 -14.16
N PRO A 192 3.03 -11.98 -14.14
CA PRO A 192 2.05 -11.64 -15.16
C PRO A 192 2.64 -11.71 -16.59
N PRO A 193 1.85 -12.13 -17.60
CA PRO A 193 0.40 -12.33 -17.59
C PRO A 193 -0.06 -13.70 -17.10
N ALA A 194 0.84 -14.54 -16.56
CA ALA A 194 0.44 -15.78 -15.92
C ALA A 194 -0.32 -15.50 -14.63
N THR A 195 -1.17 -16.44 -14.20
CA THR A 195 -2.21 -16.19 -13.19
C THR A 195 -2.34 -17.31 -12.16
N ALA A 196 -1.46 -18.33 -12.19
CA ALA A 196 -1.50 -19.34 -11.14
C ALA A 196 -0.91 -18.77 -9.84
N SER A 197 -1.46 -19.24 -8.73
CA SER A 197 -0.85 -19.07 -7.42
C SER A 197 0.29 -20.08 -7.26
N VAL A 198 1.26 -19.78 -6.41
CA VAL A 198 2.41 -20.66 -6.16
C VAL A 198 2.44 -21.03 -4.69
N ILE A 199 2.60 -22.32 -4.39
CA ILE A 199 2.78 -22.78 -3.00
C ILE A 199 4.08 -22.16 -2.50
N HIS A 200 4.04 -21.42 -1.40
CA HIS A 200 5.21 -20.77 -0.83
C HIS A 200 5.30 -21.05 0.66
N ARG A 201 6.54 -21.20 1.12
CA ARG A 201 6.93 -21.25 2.51
C ARG A 201 8.17 -20.37 2.61
N SER A 202 8.12 -19.38 3.50
CA SER A 202 9.27 -18.56 3.82
C SER A 202 10.13 -19.28 4.86
N ASP A 203 11.44 -19.21 4.67
CA ASP A 203 12.43 -19.53 5.71
C ASP A 203 13.33 -18.30 5.98
N TYR A 204 12.84 -17.10 5.64
CA TYR A 204 13.57 -15.84 5.79
C TYR A 204 13.81 -15.49 7.27
N GLN A 205 15.00 -14.96 7.56
CA GLN A 205 15.40 -14.53 8.90
C GLN A 205 15.66 -13.03 8.88
N TRP A 206 14.85 -12.29 9.63
CA TRP A 206 14.94 -10.83 9.74
C TRP A 206 16.12 -10.37 10.60
N GLY A 207 16.70 -9.21 10.26
CA GLY A 207 17.78 -8.55 10.99
C GLY A 207 17.35 -7.24 11.67
N ASP A 208 16.07 -6.88 11.65
CA ASP A 208 15.55 -5.55 11.94
C ASP A 208 14.95 -5.35 13.34
N GLN A 209 15.15 -6.27 14.29
CA GLN A 209 14.54 -6.18 15.62
C GLN A 209 14.80 -4.83 16.31
N GLN A 210 16.00 -4.26 16.18
CA GLN A 210 16.33 -2.94 16.75
C GLN A 210 15.51 -1.80 16.12
N TRP A 211 15.14 -1.92 14.84
CA TRP A 211 14.24 -0.97 14.17
C TRP A 211 12.83 -1.08 14.75
N LEU A 212 12.27 -2.29 14.81
CA LEU A 212 10.94 -2.54 15.34
C LEU A 212 10.78 -2.07 16.79
N ASP A 213 11.78 -2.34 17.65
CA ASP A 213 11.77 -1.91 19.04
C ASP A 213 11.72 -0.37 19.18
N ARG A 214 12.44 0.34 18.30
CA ARG A 214 12.43 1.82 18.28
C ARG A 214 11.09 2.36 17.78
N ARG A 215 10.49 1.72 16.78
CA ARG A 215 9.20 2.12 16.20
C ARG A 215 8.09 2.14 17.26
N VAL A 216 8.02 1.11 18.10
CA VAL A 216 6.98 0.99 19.15
C VAL A 216 6.95 2.18 20.12
N GLY A 217 8.11 2.75 20.44
CA GLY A 217 8.22 3.93 21.30
C GLY A 217 8.09 5.27 20.56
N GLY A 218 7.94 5.25 19.23
CA GLY A 218 7.91 6.43 18.38
C GLY A 218 6.58 7.17 18.44
N ALA A 219 6.66 8.48 18.19
CA ALA A 219 5.50 9.36 18.04
C ALA A 219 5.63 10.06 16.68
N PRO A 220 5.14 9.46 15.57
CA PRO A 220 5.37 9.98 14.22
C PRO A 220 4.99 11.47 14.03
N HIS A 221 3.97 11.95 14.76
CA HIS A 221 3.55 13.35 14.74
C HIS A 221 4.62 14.31 15.31
N GLN A 222 5.45 13.85 16.26
CA GLN A 222 6.59 14.56 16.84
C GLN A 222 7.92 14.02 16.33
N GLN A 223 7.98 13.49 15.12
CA GLN A 223 9.23 13.05 14.50
C GLN A 223 9.35 13.66 13.10
N PRO A 224 10.58 13.76 12.56
CA PRO A 224 10.75 14.11 11.16
C PRO A 224 10.19 12.98 10.29
N VAL A 225 9.23 13.30 9.43
CA VAL A 225 8.69 12.39 8.40
C VAL A 225 8.78 13.08 7.05
N SER A 226 9.81 12.71 6.30
CA SER A 226 10.03 13.07 4.90
C SER A 226 10.08 11.79 4.07
N ILE A 227 9.12 11.66 3.15
CA ILE A 227 8.78 10.45 2.40
C ILE A 227 9.22 10.62 0.94
N TYR A 228 9.94 9.63 0.43
CA TYR A 228 10.25 9.48 -0.99
C TYR A 228 9.28 8.47 -1.60
N GLU A 229 8.33 8.94 -2.42
CA GLU A 229 7.32 8.08 -3.06
C GLU A 229 7.90 7.44 -4.33
N VAL A 230 7.74 6.12 -4.50
CA VAL A 230 8.45 5.32 -5.51
C VAL A 230 7.53 4.30 -6.17
N HIS A 231 7.52 4.29 -7.51
CA HIS A 231 7.05 3.14 -8.28
C HIS A 231 8.23 2.24 -8.65
N LEU A 232 8.33 1.06 -8.02
CA LEU A 232 9.49 0.17 -8.13
C LEU A 232 9.87 -0.19 -9.57
N GLY A 233 8.86 -0.47 -10.41
CA GLY A 233 9.10 -0.93 -11.78
C GLY A 233 9.68 0.13 -12.72
N SER A 234 9.60 1.41 -12.35
CA SER A 234 10.01 2.52 -13.21
C SER A 234 11.02 3.47 -12.57
N TRP A 235 11.38 3.27 -11.29
CA TRP A 235 12.48 4.00 -10.66
C TRP A 235 13.81 3.74 -11.41
N ARG A 236 14.17 2.45 -11.53
CA ARG A 236 15.27 1.94 -12.37
C ARG A 236 14.80 0.65 -13.03
N PRO A 237 14.30 0.70 -14.28
CA PRO A 237 13.75 -0.48 -14.94
C PRO A 237 14.73 -1.65 -15.00
N GLY A 238 14.23 -2.86 -14.78
CA GLY A 238 14.99 -4.10 -14.90
C GLY A 238 15.63 -4.62 -13.61
N LEU A 239 15.40 -3.97 -12.47
CA LEU A 239 15.91 -4.42 -11.17
C LEU A 239 14.93 -5.33 -10.42
N GLY A 240 15.46 -6.34 -9.75
CA GLY A 240 14.72 -7.14 -8.76
C GLY A 240 14.71 -6.49 -7.37
N TYR A 241 13.91 -7.03 -6.44
CA TYR A 241 13.77 -6.50 -5.08
C TYR A 241 15.10 -6.34 -4.35
N ARG A 242 16.02 -7.30 -4.46
CA ARG A 242 17.34 -7.23 -3.80
C ARG A 242 18.20 -6.09 -4.34
N GLU A 243 18.24 -5.92 -5.66
CA GLU A 243 19.02 -4.86 -6.29
C GLU A 243 18.40 -3.49 -6.03
N LEU A 244 17.06 -3.41 -6.04
CA LEU A 244 16.31 -2.24 -5.60
C LEU A 244 16.62 -1.89 -4.15
N ALA A 245 16.69 -2.89 -3.26
CA ALA A 245 16.94 -2.68 -1.84
C ALA A 245 18.26 -1.95 -1.59
N ASP A 246 19.35 -2.43 -2.22
CA ASP A 246 20.66 -1.82 -2.06
C ASP A 246 20.71 -0.42 -2.68
N GLN A 247 20.30 -0.29 -3.94
CA GLN A 247 20.41 0.97 -4.66
C GLN A 247 19.48 2.05 -4.10
N LEU A 248 18.25 1.69 -3.74
CA LEU A 248 17.28 2.63 -3.19
C LEU A 248 17.66 3.03 -1.78
N ALA A 249 18.10 2.10 -0.93
CA ALA A 249 18.54 2.45 0.42
C ALA A 249 19.75 3.39 0.41
N GLU A 250 20.70 3.21 -0.51
CA GLU A 250 21.82 4.14 -0.69
C GLU A 250 21.35 5.52 -1.17
N TYR A 251 20.47 5.56 -2.19
CA TYR A 251 19.99 6.82 -2.75
C TYR A 251 19.13 7.63 -1.78
N VAL A 252 18.23 6.97 -1.06
CA VAL A 252 17.34 7.59 -0.07
C VAL A 252 18.14 8.10 1.14
N GLN A 253 19.17 7.36 1.58
CA GLN A 253 20.12 7.85 2.58
C GLN A 253 20.95 9.04 2.07
N GLU A 254 21.45 8.99 0.83
CA GLU A 254 22.20 10.10 0.20
C GLU A 254 21.38 11.39 0.22
N LEU A 255 20.09 11.31 -0.07
CA LEU A 255 19.16 12.43 -0.06
C LEU A 255 18.56 12.73 1.32
N GLY A 256 18.81 11.91 2.33
CA GLY A 256 18.41 12.16 3.72
C GLY A 256 16.93 11.96 4.05
N PHE A 257 16.12 11.35 3.16
CA PHE A 257 14.74 10.99 3.46
C PHE A 257 14.67 10.01 4.64
N THR A 258 13.51 9.98 5.31
CA THR A 258 13.27 9.13 6.49
C THR A 258 12.48 7.88 6.17
N HIS A 259 11.68 7.94 5.11
CA HIS A 259 10.77 6.89 4.69
C HIS A 259 10.75 6.78 3.16
N VAL A 260 10.41 5.61 2.67
CA VAL A 260 9.91 5.40 1.31
C VAL A 260 8.43 5.02 1.37
N GLU A 261 7.64 5.53 0.44
CA GLU A 261 6.27 5.07 0.20
C GLU A 261 6.23 4.40 -1.17
N LEU A 262 5.82 3.14 -1.19
CA LEU A 262 5.79 2.36 -2.41
C LEU A 262 4.37 2.39 -2.97
N LEU A 263 4.24 2.76 -4.26
CA LEU A 263 3.04 2.44 -5.02
C LEU A 263 2.73 0.94 -4.91
N PRO A 264 1.47 0.50 -5.11
CA PRO A 264 1.02 -0.81 -4.65
C PRO A 264 1.91 -1.96 -5.12
N VAL A 265 2.49 -2.67 -4.15
CA VAL A 265 3.37 -3.83 -4.38
C VAL A 265 2.62 -5.15 -4.41
N MET A 266 1.32 -5.15 -4.11
CA MET A 266 0.47 -6.34 -4.22
C MET A 266 0.39 -6.81 -5.67
N GLU A 267 0.18 -8.12 -5.89
CA GLU A 267 0.13 -8.66 -7.25
C GLU A 267 -1.03 -8.06 -8.05
N HIS A 268 -0.71 -7.61 -9.26
CA HIS A 268 -1.62 -6.91 -10.17
C HIS A 268 -1.29 -7.31 -11.62
N PRO A 269 -2.28 -7.53 -12.49
CA PRO A 269 -2.00 -8.10 -13.82
C PRO A 269 -1.44 -7.09 -14.81
N PHE A 270 -1.83 -5.82 -14.69
CA PHE A 270 -1.50 -4.78 -15.68
C PHE A 270 -0.58 -3.71 -15.09
N GLY A 271 0.64 -3.58 -15.62
CA GLY A 271 1.63 -2.60 -15.14
C GLY A 271 1.17 -1.14 -15.31
N GLY A 272 0.38 -0.85 -16.34
CA GLY A 272 -0.18 0.48 -16.56
C GLY A 272 -1.27 0.90 -15.57
N SER A 273 -1.69 0.01 -14.65
CA SER A 273 -2.50 0.39 -13.48
C SER A 273 -1.65 0.99 -12.35
N TRP A 274 -0.32 0.95 -12.49
CA TRP A 274 0.67 1.35 -11.48
C TRP A 274 0.59 0.58 -10.15
N GLY A 275 -0.21 -0.50 -10.13
CA GLY A 275 -0.47 -1.32 -8.95
C GLY A 275 -1.89 -1.20 -8.41
N TYR A 276 -2.65 -0.17 -8.77
CA TYR A 276 -3.97 0.12 -8.18
C TYR A 276 -5.10 -0.82 -8.62
N GLN A 277 -4.86 -1.75 -9.55
CA GLN A 277 -5.83 -2.80 -9.89
C GLN A 277 -5.33 -4.17 -9.40
N VAL A 278 -5.37 -4.36 -8.09
CA VAL A 278 -4.84 -5.54 -7.38
C VAL A 278 -5.73 -6.77 -7.59
N THR A 279 -5.10 -7.92 -7.86
CA THR A 279 -5.76 -9.23 -7.92
C THR A 279 -5.21 -10.24 -6.90
N GLY A 280 -3.97 -10.07 -6.44
CA GLY A 280 -3.35 -10.91 -5.40
C GLY A 280 -2.96 -10.08 -4.18
N TYR A 281 -3.90 -9.87 -3.26
CA TYR A 281 -3.75 -8.99 -2.10
C TYR A 281 -2.70 -9.47 -1.08
N TYR A 282 -2.46 -10.78 -1.01
CA TYR A 282 -1.55 -11.40 -0.05
C TYR A 282 -0.18 -11.77 -0.66
N ALA A 283 0.11 -11.38 -1.90
CA ALA A 283 1.38 -11.65 -2.55
C ALA A 283 2.04 -10.34 -2.99
N PRO A 284 3.32 -10.10 -2.67
CA PRO A 284 4.08 -9.10 -3.40
C PRO A 284 4.19 -9.52 -4.87
N THR A 285 4.17 -8.54 -5.77
CA THR A 285 4.21 -8.74 -7.22
C THR A 285 5.43 -9.54 -7.63
N ALA A 286 5.22 -10.62 -8.37
CA ALA A 286 6.27 -11.54 -8.79
C ALA A 286 7.24 -10.90 -9.83
N ARG A 287 6.92 -9.70 -10.32
CA ARG A 287 7.76 -8.95 -11.30
C ARG A 287 9.19 -8.72 -10.82
N PHE A 288 9.41 -8.57 -9.51
CA PHE A 288 10.70 -8.17 -8.97
C PHE A 288 11.40 -9.28 -8.17
N GLY A 289 10.78 -10.45 -8.00
CA GLY A 289 11.34 -11.55 -7.23
C GLY A 289 10.27 -12.33 -6.48
N ASP A 290 10.71 -13.15 -5.54
CA ASP A 290 9.79 -13.86 -4.65
C ASP A 290 9.51 -13.07 -3.35
N PRO A 291 8.58 -13.54 -2.50
CA PRO A 291 8.27 -12.85 -1.25
C PRO A 291 9.46 -12.66 -0.30
N ASP A 292 10.43 -13.58 -0.26
CA ASP A 292 11.61 -13.44 0.59
C ASP A 292 12.59 -12.40 0.04
N ASP A 293 12.59 -12.17 -1.27
CA ASP A 293 13.29 -11.02 -1.85
C ASP A 293 12.65 -9.68 -1.44
N PHE A 294 11.32 -9.62 -1.30
CA PHE A 294 10.65 -8.43 -0.76
C PHE A 294 10.89 -8.25 0.74
N ARG A 295 10.96 -9.33 1.54
CA ARG A 295 11.41 -9.26 2.93
C ARG A 295 12.83 -8.70 3.03
N ALA A 296 13.74 -9.19 2.18
CA ALA A 296 15.10 -8.67 2.09
C ALA A 296 15.15 -7.18 1.70
N PHE A 297 14.21 -6.72 0.87
CA PHE A 297 14.07 -5.30 0.57
C PHE A 297 13.75 -4.49 1.82
N VAL A 298 12.71 -4.87 2.56
CA VAL A 298 12.30 -4.14 3.77
C VAL A 298 13.41 -4.17 4.83
N ASP A 299 13.99 -5.35 5.10
CA ASP A 299 15.07 -5.53 6.09
C ASP A 299 16.29 -4.64 5.78
N ARG A 300 16.66 -4.54 4.50
CA ARG A 300 17.77 -3.69 4.04
C ARG A 300 17.49 -2.20 4.24
N LEU A 301 16.24 -1.76 4.09
CA LEU A 301 15.83 -0.38 4.34
C LEU A 301 15.78 -0.09 5.85
N HIS A 302 15.27 -1.01 6.67
CA HIS A 302 15.32 -0.88 8.13
C HIS A 302 16.76 -0.82 8.66
N ALA A 303 17.67 -1.64 8.12
CA ALA A 303 19.10 -1.58 8.44
C ALA A 303 19.74 -0.24 8.06
N ALA A 304 19.20 0.44 7.04
CA ALA A 304 19.56 1.81 6.64
C ALA A 304 18.88 2.91 7.47
N GLY A 305 17.96 2.55 8.39
CA GLY A 305 17.18 3.50 9.17
C GLY A 305 16.10 4.22 8.35
N ILE A 306 15.57 3.57 7.31
CA ILE A 306 14.51 4.08 6.44
C ILE A 306 13.25 3.26 6.68
N GLY A 307 12.13 3.93 6.97
CA GLY A 307 10.84 3.27 7.09
C GLY A 307 10.17 2.98 5.74
N VAL A 308 9.33 1.94 5.68
CA VAL A 308 8.65 1.49 4.45
C VAL A 308 7.14 1.60 4.60
N LEU A 309 6.52 2.47 3.81
CA LEU A 309 5.07 2.56 3.66
C LEU A 309 4.64 1.88 2.37
N LEU A 310 3.46 1.26 2.37
CA LEU A 310 2.82 0.72 1.17
C LEU A 310 1.52 1.44 0.87
N ASP A 311 1.29 1.73 -0.41
CA ASP A 311 -0.04 2.01 -0.89
C ASP A 311 -0.89 0.74 -0.84
N TRP A 312 -1.95 0.80 -0.04
CA TRP A 312 -2.92 -0.26 0.16
C TRP A 312 -4.22 0.08 -0.54
N VAL A 313 -4.79 -0.89 -1.25
CA VAL A 313 -5.90 -0.66 -2.18
C VAL A 313 -7.17 -1.41 -1.74
N PRO A 314 -7.80 -1.04 -0.62
CA PRO A 314 -9.04 -1.66 -0.15
C PRO A 314 -10.29 -1.15 -0.87
N ALA A 315 -10.18 -0.10 -1.71
CA ALA A 315 -11.32 0.59 -2.28
C ALA A 315 -12.03 -0.21 -3.38
N HIS A 316 -11.29 -0.98 -4.17
CA HIS A 316 -11.82 -1.65 -5.35
C HIS A 316 -10.89 -2.76 -5.88
N PHE A 317 -11.38 -3.58 -6.79
CA PHE A 317 -10.61 -4.61 -7.51
C PHE A 317 -11.11 -4.78 -8.96
N PRO A 318 -10.27 -5.27 -9.90
CA PRO A 318 -10.65 -5.36 -11.31
C PRO A 318 -11.61 -6.54 -11.61
N ARG A 319 -12.21 -6.54 -12.81
CA ARG A 319 -13.21 -7.53 -13.26
C ARG A 319 -12.61 -8.84 -13.79
N ASP A 320 -11.31 -9.05 -13.66
CA ASP A 320 -10.62 -10.26 -14.09
C ASP A 320 -11.30 -11.54 -13.60
N GLU A 321 -11.86 -12.33 -14.52
CA GLU A 321 -12.66 -13.53 -14.19
C GLU A 321 -11.85 -14.61 -13.46
N TRP A 322 -10.52 -14.60 -13.58
CA TRP A 322 -9.63 -15.52 -12.89
C TRP A 322 -9.30 -15.09 -11.46
N ALA A 323 -9.69 -13.88 -11.04
CA ALA A 323 -9.44 -13.32 -9.70
C ALA A 323 -10.74 -13.26 -8.86
N LEU A 324 -11.00 -12.19 -8.11
CA LEU A 324 -12.09 -12.10 -7.13
C LEU A 324 -13.50 -11.94 -7.74
N ALA A 325 -13.62 -11.42 -8.96
CA ALA A 325 -14.92 -11.12 -9.58
C ALA A 325 -15.81 -12.37 -9.70
N ARG A 326 -17.04 -12.29 -9.20
CA ARG A 326 -18.02 -13.39 -9.19
C ARG A 326 -17.44 -14.74 -8.73
N PHE A 327 -16.65 -14.71 -7.65
CA PHE A 327 -15.71 -15.78 -7.28
C PHE A 327 -16.31 -17.20 -7.30
N ASP A 328 -17.50 -17.37 -6.73
CA ASP A 328 -18.22 -18.64 -6.62
C ASP A 328 -19.48 -18.69 -7.52
N GLY A 329 -19.53 -17.85 -8.56
CA GLY A 329 -20.69 -17.66 -9.44
C GLY A 329 -21.70 -16.62 -8.94
N THR A 330 -21.55 -16.11 -7.72
CA THR A 330 -22.33 -15.00 -7.14
C THR A 330 -21.45 -13.76 -6.93
N ALA A 331 -22.05 -12.60 -6.68
CA ALA A 331 -21.33 -11.42 -6.19
C ALA A 331 -20.82 -11.67 -4.75
N LEU A 332 -19.63 -12.28 -4.64
CA LEU A 332 -19.11 -12.78 -3.37
C LEU A 332 -18.33 -11.70 -2.62
N TYR A 333 -17.26 -11.20 -3.26
CA TYR A 333 -16.39 -10.16 -2.71
C TYR A 333 -16.95 -8.77 -2.99
N GLU A 334 -17.56 -8.58 -4.17
CA GLU A 334 -18.25 -7.38 -4.57
C GLU A 334 -19.69 -7.32 -4.03
N HIS A 335 -20.25 -6.11 -3.93
CA HIS A 335 -21.66 -5.94 -3.57
C HIS A 335 -22.58 -6.31 -4.76
N ASP A 336 -23.65 -7.07 -4.51
CA ASP A 336 -24.54 -7.60 -5.56
C ASP A 336 -25.35 -6.51 -6.30
N ASP A 337 -25.71 -5.42 -5.59
CA ASP A 337 -26.26 -4.23 -6.24
C ASP A 337 -25.14 -3.40 -6.91
N PRO A 338 -25.13 -3.26 -8.24
CA PRO A 338 -24.06 -2.57 -8.96
C PRO A 338 -23.96 -1.08 -8.63
N ARG A 339 -25.03 -0.47 -8.12
CA ARG A 339 -25.01 0.93 -7.66
C ARG A 339 -24.13 1.12 -6.42
N ARG A 340 -23.84 0.05 -5.68
CA ARG A 340 -22.88 0.01 -4.57
C ARG A 340 -21.62 -0.78 -4.91
N GLY A 341 -21.73 -1.75 -5.83
CA GLY A 341 -20.69 -2.74 -6.14
C GLY A 341 -19.79 -2.42 -7.32
N GLU A 342 -19.99 -1.30 -8.03
CA GLU A 342 -19.16 -0.95 -9.20
C GLU A 342 -18.72 0.52 -9.18
N HIS A 343 -17.46 0.79 -9.55
CA HIS A 343 -17.03 2.14 -9.91
C HIS A 343 -17.21 2.36 -11.42
N PRO A 344 -18.18 3.18 -11.85
CA PRO A 344 -18.54 3.31 -13.27
C PRO A 344 -17.40 3.90 -14.10
N ASP A 345 -16.74 4.95 -13.63
CA ASP A 345 -15.65 5.62 -14.37
C ASP A 345 -14.38 4.77 -14.47
N TRP A 346 -14.17 3.83 -13.54
CA TRP A 346 -12.97 2.99 -13.50
C TRP A 346 -13.18 1.61 -14.11
N GLY A 347 -14.44 1.19 -14.31
CA GLY A 347 -14.77 -0.16 -14.77
C GLY A 347 -14.42 -1.27 -13.77
N THR A 348 -14.27 -0.95 -12.48
CA THR A 348 -13.87 -1.89 -11.42
C THR A 348 -15.01 -2.22 -10.46
N LEU A 349 -14.80 -3.20 -9.58
CA LEU A 349 -15.75 -3.68 -8.58
C LEU A 349 -15.39 -3.14 -7.19
N VAL A 350 -16.40 -2.84 -6.38
CA VAL A 350 -16.26 -2.35 -5.00
C VAL A 350 -16.55 -3.50 -4.05
N PHE A 351 -15.69 -3.68 -3.05
CA PHE A 351 -15.88 -4.70 -2.02
C PHE A 351 -17.18 -4.50 -1.24
N ASN A 352 -17.83 -5.61 -0.87
CA ASN A 352 -18.96 -5.62 0.03
C ASN A 352 -18.50 -5.54 1.48
N TYR A 353 -18.14 -4.33 1.94
CA TYR A 353 -17.62 -4.08 3.28
C TYR A 353 -18.54 -4.54 4.43
N GLY A 354 -19.85 -4.61 4.17
CA GLY A 354 -20.84 -5.06 5.16
C GLY A 354 -20.79 -6.57 5.42
N ARG A 355 -20.21 -7.35 4.50
CA ARG A 355 -20.09 -8.80 4.63
C ARG A 355 -18.90 -9.16 5.51
N ALA A 356 -19.15 -9.97 6.55
CA ALA A 356 -18.17 -10.27 7.59
C ALA A 356 -16.86 -10.85 7.05
N GLU A 357 -16.94 -11.84 6.16
CA GLU A 357 -15.75 -12.51 5.62
C GLU A 357 -14.97 -11.62 4.65
N VAL A 358 -15.65 -10.73 3.92
CA VAL A 358 -15.01 -9.74 3.02
C VAL A 358 -14.30 -8.66 3.84
N ARG A 359 -14.95 -8.17 4.90
CA ARG A 359 -14.31 -7.26 5.86
C ARG A 359 -13.10 -7.92 6.50
N ASN A 360 -13.21 -9.17 6.94
CA ASN A 360 -12.09 -9.93 7.51
C ASN A 360 -10.95 -10.09 6.50
N PHE A 361 -11.25 -10.37 5.23
CA PHE A 361 -10.24 -10.48 4.18
C PHE A 361 -9.39 -9.20 4.09
N LEU A 362 -10.01 -8.02 4.18
CA LEU A 362 -9.32 -6.72 4.13
C LEU A 362 -8.60 -6.39 5.43
N VAL A 363 -9.24 -6.57 6.60
CA VAL A 363 -8.62 -6.31 7.91
C VAL A 363 -7.39 -7.20 8.13
N ALA A 364 -7.52 -8.50 7.85
CA ALA A 364 -6.39 -9.42 7.92
C ALA A 364 -5.34 -9.11 6.85
N ASN A 365 -5.71 -8.54 5.69
CA ASN A 365 -4.72 -8.15 4.68
C ASN A 365 -3.87 -6.96 5.15
N ALA A 366 -4.48 -5.97 5.80
CA ALA A 366 -3.72 -4.88 6.40
C ALA A 366 -2.70 -5.42 7.43
N LEU A 367 -3.15 -6.27 8.37
CA LEU A 367 -2.28 -6.90 9.36
C LEU A 367 -1.19 -7.78 8.73
N TYR A 368 -1.51 -8.51 7.67
CA TYR A 368 -0.58 -9.41 6.98
C TYR A 368 0.69 -8.68 6.54
N TRP A 369 0.57 -7.47 5.99
CA TRP A 369 1.75 -6.72 5.57
C TRP A 369 2.64 -6.33 6.75
N PHE A 370 2.06 -5.97 7.90
CA PHE A 370 2.82 -5.67 9.11
C PHE A 370 3.44 -6.92 9.75
N ASP A 371 2.69 -8.02 9.87
CA ASP A 371 3.13 -9.27 10.52
C ASP A 371 4.17 -10.03 9.66
N GLU A 372 3.99 -10.08 8.33
CA GLU A 372 4.81 -10.96 7.45
C GLU A 372 5.90 -10.21 6.68
N PHE A 373 5.77 -8.89 6.53
CA PHE A 373 6.71 -8.04 5.78
C PHE A 373 7.23 -6.84 6.55
N HIS A 374 6.88 -6.70 7.84
CA HIS A 374 7.43 -5.72 8.78
C HIS A 374 7.28 -4.23 8.39
N ILE A 375 6.43 -3.90 7.41
CA ILE A 375 6.23 -2.51 6.95
C ILE A 375 5.90 -1.55 8.09
N ASP A 376 6.15 -0.27 7.89
CA ASP A 376 5.99 0.79 8.90
C ASP A 376 4.72 1.61 8.72
N GLY A 377 3.98 1.41 7.64
CA GLY A 377 2.71 2.10 7.45
C GLY A 377 1.98 1.74 6.16
N LEU A 378 0.71 2.11 6.13
CA LEU A 378 -0.14 1.96 4.95
C LEU A 378 -0.72 3.33 4.57
N ARG A 379 -0.71 3.62 3.27
CA ARG A 379 -1.43 4.74 2.67
C ARG A 379 -2.62 4.22 1.88
N VAL A 380 -3.81 4.75 2.14
CA VAL A 380 -5.04 4.38 1.43
C VAL A 380 -5.38 5.45 0.42
N ASP A 381 -5.36 5.07 -0.86
CA ASP A 381 -5.80 5.89 -1.99
C ASP A 381 -7.32 6.06 -2.03
N ALA A 382 -7.75 7.21 -2.54
CA ALA A 382 -9.13 7.51 -2.90
C ALA A 382 -10.14 7.14 -1.82
N VAL A 383 -9.88 7.49 -0.55
CA VAL A 383 -10.77 7.18 0.59
C VAL A 383 -12.18 7.73 0.36
N ALA A 384 -12.31 8.85 -0.35
CA ALA A 384 -13.59 9.40 -0.77
C ALA A 384 -14.44 8.40 -1.60
N SER A 385 -13.80 7.58 -2.45
CA SER A 385 -14.48 6.54 -3.24
C SER A 385 -15.13 5.47 -2.37
N MET A 386 -14.59 5.24 -1.17
CA MET A 386 -15.13 4.31 -0.18
C MET A 386 -16.25 4.95 0.64
N LEU A 387 -16.05 6.19 1.10
CA LEU A 387 -16.92 6.90 2.05
C LEU A 387 -18.26 7.32 1.45
N TYR A 388 -18.35 7.51 0.13
CA TYR A 388 -19.54 8.07 -0.51
C TYR A 388 -20.24 7.07 -1.43
N LEU A 389 -21.52 6.80 -1.16
CA LEU A 389 -22.38 5.97 -2.00
C LEU A 389 -22.67 6.65 -3.36
N ASP A 390 -22.58 7.98 -3.44
CA ASP A 390 -22.76 8.78 -4.65
C ASP A 390 -21.44 9.10 -5.39
N TYR A 391 -20.30 8.54 -4.97
CA TYR A 391 -19.01 8.81 -5.62
C TYR A 391 -19.04 8.46 -7.11
N SER A 392 -18.81 9.45 -7.98
CA SER A 392 -18.80 9.29 -9.44
C SER A 392 -20.14 8.73 -10.00
N ARG A 393 -21.26 9.04 -9.32
CA ARG A 393 -22.61 8.61 -9.74
C ARG A 393 -23.56 9.80 -9.85
N GLU A 394 -24.39 9.80 -10.89
CA GLU A 394 -25.44 10.82 -11.08
C GLU A 394 -26.66 10.56 -10.19
N ASP A 395 -27.57 11.55 -10.10
CA ASP A 395 -28.85 11.37 -9.41
C ASP A 395 -29.65 10.19 -9.99
N GLY A 396 -30.22 9.37 -9.11
CA GLY A 396 -30.90 8.13 -9.48
C GLY A 396 -29.98 6.93 -9.79
N GLN A 397 -28.66 7.10 -9.83
CA GLN A 397 -27.69 6.01 -10.04
C GLN A 397 -27.09 5.44 -8.75
N TRP A 398 -27.48 5.95 -7.58
CA TRP A 398 -27.03 5.48 -6.27
C TRP A 398 -28.21 5.33 -5.29
N LEU A 399 -27.95 4.71 -4.14
CA LEU A 399 -28.92 4.54 -3.06
C LEU A 399 -28.39 5.14 -1.75
N PRO A 400 -29.23 5.83 -0.95
CA PRO A 400 -28.81 6.31 0.35
C PRO A 400 -28.65 5.18 1.37
N ASN A 401 -27.91 5.49 2.44
CA ASN A 401 -27.78 4.61 3.59
C ASN A 401 -29.09 4.50 4.38
N ILE A 402 -29.10 3.66 5.42
CA ILE A 402 -30.28 3.42 6.28
C ILE A 402 -30.82 4.67 6.99
N HIS A 403 -30.05 5.77 7.02
CA HIS A 403 -30.43 7.05 7.60
C HIS A 403 -30.79 8.12 6.55
N GLY A 404 -30.79 7.77 5.26
CA GLY A 404 -31.11 8.67 4.15
C GLY A 404 -29.93 9.51 3.66
N GLY A 405 -28.73 9.31 4.20
CA GLY A 405 -27.51 10.03 3.81
C GLY A 405 -26.72 9.31 2.71
N ARG A 406 -25.66 9.95 2.25
CA ARG A 406 -24.75 9.42 1.20
C ARG A 406 -23.54 8.68 1.75
N GLU A 407 -23.38 8.66 3.06
CA GLU A 407 -22.26 8.07 3.76
C GLU A 407 -22.34 6.54 3.69
N ASN A 408 -21.26 5.89 3.29
CA ASN A 408 -21.14 4.45 3.25
C ASN A 408 -20.71 3.92 4.62
N LEU A 409 -21.69 3.63 5.49
CA LEU A 409 -21.46 3.20 6.87
C LEU A 409 -20.61 1.93 6.97
N ASP A 410 -20.74 1.02 6.01
CA ASP A 410 -19.96 -0.22 5.98
C ASP A 410 -18.47 0.06 5.73
N ALA A 411 -18.15 0.99 4.82
CA ALA A 411 -16.78 1.41 4.55
C ALA A 411 -16.18 2.18 5.74
N MET A 412 -16.96 3.08 6.36
CA MET A 412 -16.53 3.77 7.58
C MET A 412 -16.16 2.78 8.68
N SER A 413 -17.02 1.79 8.93
CA SER A 413 -16.77 0.74 9.92
C SER A 413 -15.51 -0.07 9.60
N LEU A 414 -15.27 -0.42 8.32
CA LEU A 414 -14.04 -1.10 7.91
C LEU A 414 -12.81 -0.25 8.22
N LEU A 415 -12.79 1.03 7.82
CA LEU A 415 -11.63 1.91 8.02
C LEU A 415 -11.32 2.11 9.52
N GLN A 416 -12.36 2.27 10.34
CA GLN A 416 -12.22 2.33 11.79
C GLN A 416 -11.64 1.03 12.37
N GLU A 417 -12.15 -0.13 11.93
CA GLU A 417 -11.67 -1.44 12.38
C GLU A 417 -10.21 -1.68 11.97
N VAL A 418 -9.84 -1.38 10.72
CA VAL A 418 -8.46 -1.51 10.23
C VAL A 418 -7.52 -0.65 11.06
N ASN A 419 -7.80 0.65 11.20
CA ASN A 419 -6.93 1.56 11.96
C ASN A 419 -6.80 1.12 13.42
N ALA A 420 -7.92 0.84 14.10
CA ALA A 420 -7.89 0.44 15.51
C ALA A 420 -7.12 -0.88 15.71
N THR A 421 -7.29 -1.85 14.82
CA THR A 421 -6.63 -3.15 14.92
C THR A 421 -5.13 -3.05 14.59
N VAL A 422 -4.75 -2.29 13.55
CA VAL A 422 -3.34 -2.07 13.22
C VAL A 422 -2.61 -1.37 14.38
N TYR A 423 -3.14 -0.27 14.93
CA TYR A 423 -2.48 0.42 16.04
C TYR A 423 -2.41 -0.40 17.33
N LYS A 424 -3.39 -1.28 17.57
CA LYS A 424 -3.37 -2.22 18.70
C LYS A 424 -2.20 -3.20 18.60
N HIS A 425 -1.91 -3.71 17.41
CA HIS A 425 -0.89 -4.75 17.19
C HIS A 425 0.49 -4.19 16.86
N HIS A 426 0.53 -3.03 16.20
CA HIS A 426 1.76 -2.39 15.72
C HIS A 426 1.79 -0.91 16.13
N PRO A 427 2.06 -0.59 17.40
CA PRO A 427 2.22 0.80 17.84
C PRO A 427 3.34 1.51 17.06
N GLY A 428 3.16 2.80 16.80
CA GLY A 428 4.16 3.66 16.15
C GLY A 428 4.22 3.61 14.63
N VAL A 429 3.36 2.82 13.97
CA VAL A 429 3.21 2.80 12.51
C VAL A 429 2.48 4.05 11.98
N LEU A 430 2.57 4.29 10.67
CA LEU A 430 1.86 5.37 9.99
C LEU A 430 0.65 4.84 9.22
N MET A 431 -0.55 5.23 9.61
CA MET A 431 -1.75 5.04 8.78
C MET A 431 -2.10 6.36 8.10
N VAL A 432 -2.07 6.39 6.77
CA VAL A 432 -2.23 7.59 5.95
C VAL A 432 -3.47 7.47 5.05
N ALA A 433 -4.26 8.54 4.97
CA ALA A 433 -5.40 8.62 4.06
C ALA A 433 -5.18 9.70 2.99
N GLU A 434 -5.46 9.38 1.74
CA GLU A 434 -5.81 10.39 0.74
C GLU A 434 -7.33 10.50 0.65
N GLU A 435 -7.85 11.62 1.15
CA GLU A 435 -9.26 11.90 1.19
C GLU A 435 -9.47 13.31 0.63
N SER A 436 -9.95 13.37 -0.61
CA SER A 436 -10.03 14.60 -1.41
C SER A 436 -11.31 15.41 -1.20
N THR A 437 -12.18 15.02 -0.27
CA THR A 437 -13.30 15.83 0.19
C THR A 437 -12.99 16.50 1.54
N ALA A 438 -13.90 17.33 2.02
CA ALA A 438 -13.78 17.97 3.32
C ALA A 438 -14.35 17.08 4.45
N TRP A 439 -14.13 15.75 4.40
CA TRP A 439 -14.62 14.86 5.44
C TRP A 439 -13.95 15.20 6.78
N PRO A 440 -14.71 15.46 7.86
CA PRO A 440 -14.13 15.81 9.15
C PRO A 440 -13.68 14.58 9.93
N GLY A 441 -12.58 14.70 10.67
CA GLY A 441 -12.14 13.68 11.62
C GLY A 441 -11.47 12.48 10.96
N VAL A 442 -10.86 12.65 9.80
CA VAL A 442 -10.13 11.56 9.12
C VAL A 442 -8.98 11.06 10.01
N THR A 443 -8.27 11.98 10.67
CA THR A 443 -7.13 11.68 11.55
C THR A 443 -7.48 11.68 13.04
N ARG A 444 -8.78 11.72 13.38
CA ARG A 444 -9.23 11.62 14.77
C ARG A 444 -9.31 10.16 15.21
N PRO A 445 -9.11 9.87 16.51
CA PRO A 445 -9.31 8.55 17.08
C PRO A 445 -10.72 7.99 16.83
N THR A 446 -10.81 6.66 16.69
CA THR A 446 -12.06 5.96 16.40
C THR A 446 -13.06 5.98 17.55
N ASP A 447 -12.60 6.18 18.79
CA ASP A 447 -13.44 6.35 19.98
C ASP A 447 -14.01 7.78 20.13
N HIS A 448 -13.68 8.68 19.20
CA HIS A 448 -14.17 10.06 19.13
C HIS A 448 -14.76 10.37 17.73
N ASP A 449 -15.50 9.41 17.15
CA ASP A 449 -16.17 9.50 15.84
C ASP A 449 -15.24 9.75 14.63
N GLY A 450 -13.92 9.51 14.78
CA GLY A 450 -12.96 9.61 13.69
C GLY A 450 -12.82 8.32 12.86
N LEU A 451 -12.13 8.42 11.72
CA LEU A 451 -11.77 7.24 10.91
C LEU A 451 -10.55 6.50 11.45
N GLY A 452 -9.77 7.15 12.32
CA GLY A 452 -8.63 6.55 13.01
C GLY A 452 -7.29 6.65 12.29
N PHE A 453 -7.18 7.33 11.14
CA PHE A 453 -5.89 7.49 10.47
C PHE A 453 -4.92 8.33 11.32
N GLY A 454 -3.61 8.10 11.16
CA GLY A 454 -2.59 8.92 11.80
C GLY A 454 -2.35 10.23 11.05
N PHE A 455 -2.46 10.20 9.72
CA PHE A 455 -2.24 11.34 8.83
C PHE A 455 -3.24 11.37 7.66
N LYS A 456 -3.43 12.57 7.11
CA LYS A 456 -4.19 12.83 5.88
C LYS A 456 -3.32 13.60 4.90
N TRP A 457 -3.37 13.28 3.62
CA TRP A 457 -2.78 14.11 2.56
C TRP A 457 -3.51 15.46 2.46
N ASN A 458 -2.75 16.56 2.46
CA ASN A 458 -3.29 17.91 2.31
C ASN A 458 -3.46 18.26 0.82
N MET A 459 -4.49 17.70 0.19
CA MET A 459 -4.80 17.94 -1.21
C MET A 459 -5.13 19.41 -1.49
N GLY A 460 -5.72 20.12 -0.53
CA GLY A 460 -6.01 21.55 -0.64
C GLY A 460 -4.74 22.39 -0.73
N TRP A 461 -3.78 22.17 0.17
CA TRP A 461 -2.46 22.83 0.11
C TRP A 461 -1.75 22.53 -1.20
N MET A 462 -1.75 21.27 -1.64
CA MET A 462 -1.07 20.85 -2.88
C MET A 462 -1.66 21.59 -4.08
N HIS A 463 -2.99 21.57 -4.23
CA HIS A 463 -3.68 22.21 -5.35
C HIS A 463 -3.46 23.73 -5.37
N ASP A 464 -3.70 24.39 -4.24
CA ASP A 464 -3.57 25.85 -4.13
C ASP A 464 -2.13 26.30 -4.39
N THR A 465 -1.14 25.58 -3.88
CA THR A 465 0.29 25.92 -4.02
C THR A 465 0.76 25.72 -5.47
N LEU A 466 0.44 24.59 -6.10
CA LEU A 466 0.83 24.32 -7.48
C LEU A 466 0.12 25.25 -8.46
N ASP A 467 -1.18 25.51 -8.26
CA ASP A 467 -1.93 26.46 -9.08
C ASP A 467 -1.34 27.88 -8.94
N TYR A 468 -1.03 28.34 -7.73
CA TYR A 468 -0.37 29.63 -7.50
C TYR A 468 0.95 29.75 -8.28
N LEU A 469 1.82 28.73 -8.19
CA LEU A 469 3.15 28.78 -8.77
C LEU A 469 3.17 28.61 -10.29
N SER A 470 2.16 27.97 -10.87
CA SER A 470 1.98 27.87 -12.32
C SER A 470 1.75 29.24 -13.00
N LYS A 471 1.28 30.24 -12.23
CA LYS A 471 1.03 31.59 -12.73
C LYS A 471 2.33 32.37 -12.88
N ASP A 472 2.40 33.18 -13.94
CA ASP A 472 3.51 34.13 -14.13
C ASP A 472 3.66 35.02 -12.87
N PRO A 473 4.89 35.26 -12.39
CA PRO A 473 5.13 36.07 -11.20
C PRO A 473 4.38 37.41 -11.15
N VAL A 474 4.14 38.07 -12.28
CA VAL A 474 3.40 39.36 -12.29
C VAL A 474 1.93 39.22 -11.89
N HIS A 475 1.34 38.03 -12.08
CA HIS A 475 -0.07 37.74 -11.76
C HIS A 475 -0.27 37.16 -10.36
N ARG A 476 0.79 36.64 -9.73
CA ARG A 476 0.73 35.97 -8.43
C ARG A 476 0.11 36.83 -7.32
N GLN A 477 0.26 38.16 -7.39
CA GLN A 477 -0.35 39.09 -6.43
C GLN A 477 -1.88 38.95 -6.30
N TYR A 478 -2.57 38.56 -7.39
CA TYR A 478 -4.03 38.39 -7.40
C TYR A 478 -4.49 37.08 -6.77
N HIS A 479 -3.55 36.21 -6.42
CA HIS A 479 -3.79 34.85 -5.94
C HIS A 479 -3.04 34.56 -4.64
N HIS A 480 -2.51 35.58 -3.96
CA HIS A 480 -1.69 35.41 -2.76
C HIS A 480 -2.38 34.60 -1.65
N ASN A 481 -3.72 34.68 -1.59
CA ASN A 481 -4.53 33.90 -0.67
C ASN A 481 -4.36 32.38 -0.85
N GLN A 482 -4.01 31.88 -2.03
CA GLN A 482 -3.77 30.45 -2.28
C GLN A 482 -2.61 29.92 -1.42
N LEU A 483 -1.56 30.72 -1.18
CA LEU A 483 -0.45 30.31 -0.32
C LEU A 483 -0.78 30.36 1.17
N THR A 484 -1.70 31.24 1.57
CA THR A 484 -1.98 31.49 3.00
C THR A 484 -3.18 30.70 3.51
N PHE A 485 -4.09 30.28 2.62
CA PHE A 485 -5.37 29.69 3.00
C PHE A 485 -5.25 28.33 3.70
N SER A 486 -4.24 27.52 3.33
CA SER A 486 -3.95 26.24 4.01
C SER A 486 -3.83 26.39 5.52
N THR A 487 -3.27 27.50 6.02
CA THR A 487 -3.08 27.76 7.45
C THR A 487 -4.38 27.98 8.22
N VAL A 488 -5.51 28.25 7.54
CA VAL A 488 -6.82 28.36 8.17
C VAL A 488 -7.28 27.01 8.73
N TYR A 489 -6.87 25.91 8.09
CA TYR A 489 -7.26 24.54 8.45
C TYR A 489 -6.08 23.61 8.71
N ALA A 490 -4.82 24.08 8.68
CA ALA A 490 -3.62 23.25 8.84
C ALA A 490 -3.57 22.43 10.14
N TRP A 491 -4.39 22.77 11.14
CA TRP A 491 -4.51 22.06 12.42
C TRP A 491 -5.86 21.35 12.62
N SER A 492 -6.70 21.24 11.58
CA SER A 492 -7.94 20.46 11.66
C SER A 492 -7.70 18.95 11.57
N GLU A 493 -6.60 18.56 10.94
CA GLU A 493 -6.14 17.17 10.77
C GLU A 493 -4.61 17.13 10.88
N HIS A 494 -4.03 15.94 11.04
CA HIS A 494 -2.59 15.76 10.96
C HIS A 494 -2.17 15.58 9.50
N TYR A 495 -1.55 16.59 8.91
CA TYR A 495 -1.28 16.59 7.47
C TYR A 495 0.10 16.06 7.07
N ILE A 496 0.12 15.29 5.97
CA ILE A 496 1.26 15.17 5.07
C ILE A 496 1.01 16.14 3.90
N LEU A 497 2.04 16.84 3.44
CA LEU A 497 2.04 17.73 2.29
C LEU A 497 2.56 16.94 1.08
N PRO A 498 1.69 16.48 0.16
CA PRO A 498 2.11 15.62 -0.94
C PRO A 498 2.44 16.42 -2.21
N ILE A 499 3.53 16.04 -2.86
CA ILE A 499 3.74 16.22 -4.30
C ILE A 499 3.94 14.81 -4.88
N SER A 500 2.83 14.16 -5.19
CA SER A 500 2.78 12.73 -5.54
C SER A 500 2.88 12.46 -7.04
N HIS A 501 2.93 11.17 -7.39
CA HIS A 501 2.94 10.67 -8.76
C HIS A 501 1.78 11.20 -9.62
N ASP A 502 0.59 11.35 -9.05
CA ASP A 502 -0.61 11.85 -9.74
C ASP A 502 -0.47 13.29 -10.23
N GLU A 503 0.44 14.07 -9.64
CA GLU A 503 0.62 15.47 -10.00
C GLU A 503 1.60 15.67 -11.16
N VAL A 504 2.30 14.62 -11.60
CA VAL A 504 3.33 14.71 -12.65
C VAL A 504 3.05 13.82 -13.87
N VAL A 505 1.77 13.61 -14.18
CA VAL A 505 1.26 12.75 -15.26
C VAL A 505 0.04 13.37 -15.97
N HIS A 506 -0.45 12.68 -17.00
CA HIS A 506 -1.75 12.94 -17.67
C HIS A 506 -1.92 14.37 -18.19
N GLY A 507 -0.84 14.99 -18.68
CA GLY A 507 -0.88 16.35 -19.21
C GLY A 507 -0.81 17.45 -18.15
N LYS A 508 -0.69 17.11 -16.85
CA LYS A 508 -0.49 18.08 -15.77
C LYS A 508 0.91 18.69 -15.79
N GLY A 509 1.86 18.12 -16.55
CA GLY A 509 3.26 18.51 -16.59
C GLY A 509 4.07 17.99 -15.39
N SER A 510 5.39 17.87 -15.57
CA SER A 510 6.34 17.62 -14.48
C SER A 510 6.35 18.76 -13.45
N LEU A 511 6.88 18.52 -12.25
CA LEU A 511 6.95 19.56 -11.21
C LEU A 511 7.65 20.84 -11.73
N VAL A 512 8.78 20.68 -12.43
CA VAL A 512 9.52 21.82 -13.03
C VAL A 512 8.76 22.38 -14.24
N GLY A 513 8.16 21.52 -15.05
CA GLY A 513 7.43 21.90 -16.26
C GLY A 513 6.18 22.74 -15.99
N LYS A 514 5.60 22.65 -14.79
CA LYS A 514 4.49 23.52 -14.32
C LYS A 514 4.91 24.98 -14.15
N MET A 515 6.19 25.24 -13.90
CA MET A 515 6.67 26.58 -13.56
C MET A 515 6.79 27.44 -14.84
N PRO A 516 6.39 28.73 -14.80
CA PRO A 516 6.51 29.62 -15.94
C PRO A 516 7.93 30.19 -16.10
N GLY A 517 8.26 30.61 -17.31
CA GLY A 517 9.53 31.28 -17.64
C GLY A 517 10.56 30.36 -18.28
N ASP A 518 11.80 30.85 -18.36
CA ASP A 518 12.94 30.06 -18.84
C ASP A 518 13.36 28.97 -17.85
N SER A 519 14.24 28.07 -18.28
CA SER A 519 14.70 26.94 -17.45
C SER A 519 15.31 27.37 -16.12
N TRP A 520 15.93 28.55 -16.03
CA TRP A 520 16.50 29.02 -14.77
C TRP A 520 15.38 29.41 -13.79
N ARG A 521 14.37 30.15 -14.26
CA ARG A 521 13.20 30.53 -13.45
C ARG A 521 12.36 29.33 -13.02
N GLN A 522 12.24 28.33 -13.89
CA GLN A 522 11.54 27.09 -13.57
C GLN A 522 12.22 26.35 -12.42
N LEU A 523 13.54 26.18 -12.52
CA LEU A 523 14.34 25.56 -11.46
C LEU A 523 14.32 26.38 -10.17
N ALA A 524 14.49 27.71 -10.24
CA ALA A 524 14.45 28.59 -9.08
C ALA A 524 13.10 28.53 -8.35
N THR A 525 11.99 28.63 -9.09
CA THR A 525 10.63 28.52 -8.51
C THR A 525 10.43 27.16 -7.85
N THR A 526 10.90 26.08 -8.48
CA THR A 526 10.81 24.72 -7.91
C THR A 526 11.63 24.59 -6.63
N ARG A 527 12.85 25.15 -6.59
CA ARG A 527 13.66 25.18 -5.36
C ARG A 527 12.99 25.95 -4.22
N ALA A 528 12.42 27.12 -4.52
CA ALA A 528 11.67 27.91 -3.55
C ALA A 528 10.42 27.19 -3.05
N LEU A 529 9.70 26.47 -3.92
CA LEU A 529 8.57 25.61 -3.55
C LEU A 529 9.00 24.53 -2.56
N LEU A 530 10.06 23.77 -2.85
CA LEU A 530 10.48 22.68 -1.97
C LEU A 530 10.94 23.20 -0.60
N ALA A 531 11.66 24.33 -0.54
CA ALA A 531 12.01 24.96 0.72
C ALA A 531 10.80 25.55 1.47
N PHE A 532 9.78 26.03 0.76
CA PHE A 532 8.50 26.43 1.37
C PHE A 532 7.78 25.21 1.95
N MET A 533 7.65 24.14 1.17
CA MET A 533 6.99 22.89 1.54
C MET A 533 7.63 22.25 2.79
N TRP A 534 8.95 22.14 2.84
CA TRP A 534 9.66 21.58 4.00
C TRP A 534 9.55 22.46 5.26
N ALA A 535 9.34 23.77 5.09
CA ALA A 535 9.16 24.69 6.21
C ALA A 535 7.70 24.83 6.65
N HIS A 536 6.74 24.56 5.78
CA HIS A 536 5.31 24.66 6.08
C HIS A 536 4.89 23.58 7.09
N PRO A 537 3.96 23.85 8.03
CA PRO A 537 3.46 22.83 8.94
C PRO A 537 2.90 21.61 8.21
N GLY A 538 3.30 20.41 8.67
CA GLY A 538 2.94 19.12 8.09
C GLY A 538 4.17 18.30 7.72
N LYS A 539 3.98 16.98 7.54
CA LYS A 539 5.03 16.05 7.08
C LYS A 539 5.21 16.14 5.57
N GLN A 540 6.29 15.63 4.98
CA GLN A 540 6.59 15.82 3.55
C GLN A 540 6.51 14.51 2.75
N LEU A 541 5.99 14.60 1.52
CA LEU A 541 6.07 13.54 0.52
C LEU A 541 6.44 14.10 -0.84
N LEU A 542 7.48 13.53 -1.48
CA LEU A 542 7.93 13.91 -2.81
C LEU A 542 8.11 12.67 -3.70
N PHE A 543 7.46 12.69 -4.86
CA PHE A 543 7.58 11.61 -5.83
C PHE A 543 8.91 11.60 -6.56
N MET A 544 9.41 10.39 -6.82
CA MET A 544 10.61 10.14 -7.58
C MET A 544 10.65 10.88 -8.93
N GLY A 545 11.82 11.41 -9.28
CA GLY A 545 12.03 12.23 -10.48
C GLY A 545 11.86 13.73 -10.24
N CYS A 546 11.08 14.14 -9.23
CA CYS A 546 10.97 15.56 -8.86
C CYS A 546 12.30 16.12 -8.34
N GLU A 547 13.05 15.32 -7.59
CA GLU A 547 14.38 15.66 -7.07
C GLU A 547 15.46 15.73 -8.16
N LEU A 548 15.21 15.10 -9.32
CA LEU A 548 16.04 15.21 -10.53
C LEU A 548 15.72 16.43 -11.39
N ALA A 549 14.66 17.17 -11.04
CA ALA A 549 14.15 18.28 -11.86
C ALA A 549 13.88 17.86 -13.32
N ASP A 550 13.26 16.69 -13.51
CA ASP A 550 12.87 16.19 -14.84
C ASP A 550 11.87 17.17 -15.47
N PRO A 551 12.14 17.68 -16.69
CA PRO A 551 11.17 18.51 -17.40
C PRO A 551 10.00 17.70 -17.96
N GLN A 552 10.11 16.38 -18.08
CA GLN A 552 9.08 15.50 -18.63
C GLN A 552 8.20 14.88 -17.54
N GLU A 553 6.96 14.60 -17.89
CA GLU A 553 6.06 13.81 -17.04
C GLU A 553 6.65 12.42 -16.76
N TRP A 554 6.26 11.88 -15.61
CA TRP A 554 6.58 10.51 -15.26
C TRP A 554 5.96 9.55 -16.28
N SER A 555 6.70 8.49 -16.60
CA SER A 555 6.25 7.41 -17.46
C SER A 555 6.74 6.09 -16.90
N GLU A 556 5.79 5.23 -16.50
CA GLU A 556 6.10 3.90 -15.97
C GLU A 556 6.90 3.04 -16.96
N GLN A 557 6.67 3.22 -18.26
CA GLN A 557 7.31 2.44 -19.32
C GLN A 557 8.76 2.86 -19.60
N ARG A 558 9.06 4.17 -19.49
CA ARG A 558 10.37 4.74 -19.79
C ARG A 558 11.32 4.66 -18.59
N GLY A 559 10.78 4.80 -17.40
CA GLY A 559 11.52 5.02 -16.17
C GLY A 559 12.12 6.44 -16.07
N LEU A 560 12.83 6.70 -14.96
CA LEU A 560 13.44 8.00 -14.69
C LEU A 560 14.66 8.29 -15.57
N ASP A 561 14.86 9.56 -15.94
CA ASP A 561 16.06 10.01 -16.64
C ASP A 561 17.21 10.31 -15.66
N TRP A 562 17.94 9.26 -15.28
CA TRP A 562 19.10 9.37 -14.40
C TRP A 562 20.26 10.20 -14.97
N GLY A 563 20.28 10.47 -16.27
CA GLY A 563 21.27 11.32 -16.92
C GLY A 563 21.20 12.77 -16.41
N LEU A 564 20.03 13.22 -15.95
CA LEU A 564 19.80 14.57 -15.42
C LEU A 564 20.66 14.90 -14.19
N ARG A 565 21.12 13.89 -13.44
CA ARG A 565 22.04 14.09 -12.30
C ARG A 565 23.40 14.64 -12.74
N HIS A 566 23.76 14.48 -14.01
CA HIS A 566 25.01 14.98 -14.57
C HIS A 566 24.87 16.39 -15.18
N ASP A 567 23.66 16.92 -15.32
CA ASP A 567 23.44 18.31 -15.71
C ASP A 567 23.69 19.23 -14.50
N PRO A 568 24.67 20.14 -14.56
CA PRO A 568 24.99 21.03 -13.44
C PRO A 568 23.81 21.86 -12.93
N ALA A 569 22.89 22.27 -13.82
CA ALA A 569 21.73 23.07 -13.44
C ALA A 569 20.70 22.26 -12.64
N ARG A 570 20.58 20.96 -12.94
CA ARG A 570 19.61 20.04 -12.32
C ARG A 570 20.17 19.31 -11.10
N ALA A 571 21.47 19.00 -11.12
CA ALA A 571 22.17 18.42 -9.98
C ALA A 571 22.06 19.28 -8.70
N GLY A 572 21.83 20.60 -8.86
CA GLY A 572 21.52 21.52 -7.76
C GLY A 572 20.21 21.21 -7.04
N MET A 573 19.21 20.63 -7.73
CA MET A 573 17.94 20.22 -7.14
C MET A 573 18.13 19.06 -6.16
N GLY A 574 18.82 18.00 -6.59
CA GLY A 574 19.12 16.87 -5.71
C GLY A 574 19.95 17.28 -4.49
N ARG A 575 20.93 18.19 -4.66
CA ARG A 575 21.68 18.78 -3.52
C ARG A 575 20.78 19.56 -2.58
N LEU A 576 19.86 20.37 -3.11
CA LEU A 576 18.90 21.10 -2.29
C LEU A 576 18.01 20.14 -1.49
N VAL A 577 17.44 19.11 -2.13
CA VAL A 577 16.59 18.12 -1.44
C VAL A 577 17.35 17.42 -0.31
N ARG A 578 18.61 17.04 -0.57
CA ARG A 578 19.50 16.50 0.46
C ARG A 578 19.65 17.46 1.64
N ASP A 579 20.01 18.72 1.36
CA ASP A 579 20.30 19.70 2.40
C ASP A 579 19.03 20.11 3.16
N LEU A 580 17.87 20.17 2.48
CA LEU A 580 16.55 20.34 3.09
C LEU A 580 16.23 19.21 4.07
N ASN A 581 16.46 17.96 3.68
CA ASN A 581 16.20 16.80 4.53
C ASN A 581 17.12 16.76 5.76
N HIS A 582 18.42 17.09 5.61
CA HIS A 582 19.31 17.20 6.77
C HIS A 582 18.89 18.35 7.70
N ALA A 583 18.64 19.54 7.15
CA ALA A 583 18.19 20.68 7.95
C ALA A 583 16.86 20.39 8.65
N TYR A 584 15.93 19.70 7.99
CA TYR A 584 14.66 19.26 8.57
C TYR A 584 14.87 18.33 9.77
N ARG A 585 15.72 17.31 9.64
CA ARG A 585 16.02 16.38 10.72
C ARG A 585 16.72 17.04 11.90
N ASP A 586 17.63 17.98 11.62
CA ASP A 586 18.44 18.63 12.64
C ASP A 586 17.75 19.83 13.32
N THR A 587 16.60 20.27 12.81
CA THR A 587 15.87 21.44 13.33
C THR A 587 14.50 21.04 13.89
N SER A 588 14.42 20.82 15.21
CA SER A 588 13.19 20.41 15.92
C SER A 588 11.96 21.29 15.62
N ALA A 589 12.16 22.59 15.38
CA ALA A 589 11.10 23.53 15.05
C ALA A 589 10.30 23.17 13.80
N LEU A 590 10.90 22.41 12.88
CA LEU A 590 10.27 22.03 11.61
C LEU A 590 9.29 20.86 11.74
N TRP A 591 9.29 20.10 12.84
CA TRP A 591 8.48 18.88 12.95
C TRP A 591 7.87 18.56 14.31
N THR A 592 8.43 19.05 15.42
CA THR A 592 7.93 18.71 16.77
C THR A 592 6.53 19.25 17.07
N ARG A 593 6.14 20.37 16.43
CA ARG A 593 4.87 21.08 16.66
C ARG A 593 4.04 21.26 15.38
N ASP A 594 4.15 20.35 14.41
CA ASP A 594 3.37 20.43 13.15
C ASP A 594 1.86 20.47 13.41
N THR A 595 1.40 19.75 14.43
CA THR A 595 -0.02 19.60 14.78
C THR A 595 -0.50 20.61 15.83
N GLU A 596 0.32 21.61 16.18
CA GLU A 596 0.01 22.62 17.18
C GLU A 596 0.04 24.03 16.55
N PRO A 597 -1.02 24.85 16.68
CA PRO A 597 -1.02 26.23 16.16
C PRO A 597 0.16 27.08 16.64
N ASP A 598 0.58 26.89 17.89
CA ASP A 598 1.71 27.61 18.49
C ASP A 598 3.07 27.24 17.87
N GLY A 599 3.14 26.19 17.05
CA GLY A 599 4.32 25.81 16.27
C GLY A 599 4.56 26.72 15.04
N PHE A 600 3.64 27.63 14.74
CA PHE A 600 3.67 28.49 13.57
C PHE A 600 3.23 29.92 13.88
N ARG A 601 3.86 30.90 13.23
CA ARG A 601 3.40 32.29 13.26
C ARG A 601 3.70 33.02 11.96
N TRP A 602 2.70 33.61 11.33
CA TRP A 602 2.90 34.53 10.21
C TRP A 602 3.71 35.77 10.63
N ILE A 603 4.68 36.13 9.80
CA ILE A 603 5.47 37.37 9.89
C ILE A 603 5.12 38.26 8.69
N ILE A 604 5.03 37.66 7.51
CA ILE A 604 4.61 38.25 6.24
C ILE A 604 3.54 37.32 5.65
N GLY A 605 2.27 37.69 5.79
CA GLY A 605 1.14 36.94 5.24
C GLY A 605 0.27 37.75 4.27
N ASP A 606 0.54 39.04 4.13
CA ASP A 606 -0.29 40.02 3.42
C ASP A 606 0.50 40.82 2.37
N ASP A 607 1.75 40.46 2.08
CA ASP A 607 2.60 41.15 1.10
C ASP A 607 2.41 40.63 -0.33
N ALA A 608 1.16 40.64 -0.77
CA ALA A 608 0.76 40.21 -2.10
C ALA A 608 1.44 41.02 -3.22
N ALA A 609 1.68 42.31 -3.01
CA ALA A 609 2.29 43.20 -3.99
C ALA A 609 3.72 42.78 -4.38
N HIS A 610 4.47 42.20 -3.44
CA HIS A 610 5.82 41.70 -3.67
C HIS A 610 5.88 40.17 -3.83
N ASN A 611 4.75 39.46 -3.79
CA ASN A 611 4.69 37.99 -3.77
C ASN A 611 5.58 37.37 -2.67
N THR A 612 5.67 38.03 -1.52
CA THR A 612 6.56 37.59 -0.44
C THR A 612 5.72 37.00 0.69
N ILE A 613 6.16 35.86 1.21
CA ILE A 613 5.61 35.26 2.43
C ILE A 613 6.74 35.02 3.44
N GLY A 614 6.40 34.97 4.72
CA GLY A 614 7.38 34.71 5.75
C GLY A 614 6.74 34.35 7.06
N PHE A 615 7.32 33.39 7.76
CA PHE A 615 6.76 32.85 8.99
C PHE A 615 7.83 32.27 9.90
N GLN A 616 7.48 32.18 11.17
CA GLN A 616 8.25 31.47 12.19
C GLN A 616 7.71 30.06 12.35
N ARG A 617 8.63 29.10 12.50
CA ARG A 617 8.41 27.77 13.05
C ARG A 617 9.01 27.71 14.46
N ALA A 618 8.35 27.04 15.39
CA ALA A 618 8.79 26.90 16.77
C ALA A 618 8.75 25.44 17.23
N GLY A 619 9.83 24.99 17.89
CA GLY A 619 9.96 23.64 18.41
C GLY A 619 9.54 23.52 19.87
N GLN A 620 9.26 22.29 20.32
CA GLN A 620 8.96 22.00 21.73
C GLN A 620 10.16 22.27 22.66
N ASP A 621 11.38 22.23 22.12
CA ASP A 621 12.65 22.50 22.81
C ASP A 621 13.00 24.00 22.86
N GLY A 622 12.12 24.87 22.35
CA GLY A 622 12.36 26.31 22.25
C GLY A 622 13.18 26.74 21.02
N SER A 623 13.56 25.81 20.14
CA SER A 623 14.16 26.14 18.85
C SER A 623 13.20 26.96 17.99
N ALA A 624 13.73 27.81 17.12
CA ALA A 624 12.93 28.50 16.12
C ALA A 624 13.67 28.63 14.79
N LEU A 625 12.87 28.66 13.72
CA LEU A 625 13.33 28.85 12.36
C LEU A 625 12.43 29.89 11.70
N ILE A 626 13.03 30.80 10.94
CA ILE A 626 12.32 31.81 10.15
C ILE A 626 12.45 31.40 8.69
N CYS A 627 11.34 31.18 8.03
CA CYS A 627 11.29 30.97 6.59
C CYS A 627 10.79 32.26 5.94
N VAL A 628 11.51 32.77 4.95
CA VAL A 628 11.09 33.91 4.11
C VAL A 628 11.22 33.50 2.67
N VAL A 629 10.17 33.67 1.88
CA VAL A 629 10.13 33.25 0.47
C VAL A 629 9.70 34.43 -0.38
N ASN A 630 10.50 34.71 -1.41
CA ASN A 630 10.18 35.68 -2.45
C ASN A 630 9.79 34.93 -3.73
N PHE A 631 8.51 34.95 -4.07
CA PHE A 631 8.00 34.38 -5.32
C PHE A 631 7.93 35.40 -6.47
N ALA A 632 8.52 36.58 -6.34
CA ALA A 632 8.74 37.49 -7.47
C ALA A 632 10.00 37.11 -8.27
N ALA A 633 10.03 37.47 -9.55
CA ALA A 633 11.17 37.26 -10.44
C ALA A 633 12.32 38.26 -10.22
N THR A 634 12.19 39.15 -9.23
CA THR A 634 13.17 40.21 -8.93
C THR A 634 13.63 40.09 -7.47
N PRO A 635 14.92 40.36 -7.19
CA PRO A 635 15.39 40.43 -5.82
C PRO A 635 14.84 41.67 -5.11
N PHE A 636 14.77 41.60 -3.78
CA PHE A 636 14.50 42.76 -2.94
C PHE A 636 15.69 43.04 -2.04
N GLU A 637 16.33 44.18 -2.23
CA GLU A 637 17.36 44.70 -1.33
C GLU A 637 16.73 45.56 -0.24
N GLY A 638 17.32 45.57 0.95
CA GLY A 638 16.86 46.44 2.03
C GLY A 638 15.50 46.02 2.63
N TYR A 639 15.07 44.78 2.43
CA TYR A 639 13.79 44.27 2.91
C TYR A 639 13.88 44.00 4.41
N ARG A 640 12.99 44.60 5.22
CA ARG A 640 12.99 44.44 6.68
C ARG A 640 12.01 43.35 7.11
N VAL A 641 12.49 42.39 7.89
CA VAL A 641 11.69 41.26 8.42
C VAL A 641 11.73 41.28 9.95
N GLY A 642 10.56 41.13 10.58
CA GLY A 642 10.44 41.01 12.03
C GLY A 642 11.03 39.69 12.54
N LEU A 643 11.72 39.73 13.67
CA LEU A 643 12.39 38.58 14.29
C LEU A 643 12.08 38.53 15.80
N PRO A 644 11.96 37.33 16.40
CA PRO A 644 11.58 37.19 17.81
C PRO A 644 12.67 37.68 18.78
N TRP A 645 13.93 37.73 18.34
CA TRP A 645 15.08 38.12 19.17
C TRP A 645 16.10 38.95 18.39
N GLU A 646 16.82 39.79 19.12
CA GLU A 646 17.99 40.54 18.64
C GLU A 646 19.20 39.59 18.43
N GLY A 647 20.23 40.09 17.74
CA GLY A 647 21.50 39.39 17.59
C GLY A 647 21.69 38.73 16.22
N ALA A 648 22.65 37.82 16.13
CA ALA A 648 23.01 37.18 14.87
C ALA A 648 22.04 36.04 14.53
N TRP A 649 21.59 36.02 13.28
CA TRP A 649 20.79 34.96 12.69
C TRP A 649 21.55 34.37 11.51
N ARG A 650 21.87 33.08 11.59
CA ARG A 650 22.55 32.35 10.52
C ARG A 650 21.59 32.08 9.38
N GLU A 651 22.02 32.36 8.15
CA GLU A 651 21.35 31.89 6.92
C GLU A 651 21.61 30.39 6.80
N LEU A 652 20.69 29.58 7.32
CA LEU A 652 20.76 28.13 7.32
C LEU A 652 20.61 27.55 5.91
N LEU A 653 19.71 28.13 5.12
CA LEU A 653 19.44 27.75 3.75
C LEU A 653 19.19 28.99 2.92
N ASN A 654 19.74 29.00 1.70
CA ASN A 654 19.38 29.94 0.65
C ASN A 654 19.24 29.18 -0.67
N THR A 655 18.00 29.06 -1.17
CA THR A 655 17.73 28.29 -2.38
C THR A 655 18.29 28.93 -3.65
N ASP A 656 18.76 30.18 -3.58
CA ASP A 656 19.42 30.87 -4.69
C ASP A 656 20.96 30.75 -4.63
N ALA A 657 21.52 30.00 -3.68
CA ALA A 657 22.96 29.73 -3.66
C ALA A 657 23.45 29.11 -4.99
N ALA A 658 24.67 29.49 -5.40
CA ALA A 658 25.27 29.02 -6.65
C ALA A 658 25.39 27.49 -6.71
N GLU A 659 25.59 26.83 -5.56
CA GLU A 659 25.67 25.37 -5.47
C GLU A 659 24.36 24.66 -5.83
N TYR A 660 23.21 25.34 -5.71
CA TYR A 660 21.91 24.85 -6.17
C TYR A 660 21.54 25.33 -7.59
N GLY A 661 22.43 26.07 -8.25
CA GLY A 661 22.20 26.66 -9.57
C GLY A 661 21.45 27.99 -9.55
N GLY A 662 21.40 28.68 -8.41
CA GLY A 662 20.83 30.03 -8.30
C GLY A 662 21.80 31.14 -8.70
N SER A 663 21.35 32.39 -8.58
CA SER A 663 22.10 33.60 -8.92
C SER A 663 23.05 34.07 -7.82
N ASN A 664 23.05 33.38 -6.68
CA ASN A 664 23.87 33.62 -5.50
C ASN A 664 23.57 34.96 -4.79
N VAL A 665 22.33 35.45 -4.91
CA VAL A 665 21.84 36.59 -4.14
C VAL A 665 21.50 36.13 -2.72
N GLY A 666 21.93 36.87 -1.70
CA GLY A 666 21.72 36.48 -0.30
C GLY A 666 22.40 37.40 0.68
N ASN A 667 22.61 36.92 1.91
CA ASN A 667 23.05 37.75 3.04
C ASN A 667 24.45 37.39 3.55
N PHE A 668 25.29 36.76 2.71
CA PHE A 668 26.66 36.38 3.06
C PHE A 668 26.75 35.52 4.34
N GLY A 669 25.76 34.66 4.57
CA GLY A 669 25.74 33.65 5.63
C GLY A 669 25.05 34.06 6.94
N GLN A 670 24.75 35.34 7.16
CA GLN A 670 24.08 35.79 8.40
C GLN A 670 23.46 37.19 8.26
N VAL A 671 22.44 37.45 9.07
CA VAL A 671 21.84 38.78 9.26
C VAL A 671 21.87 39.16 10.74
N TYR A 672 21.84 40.46 11.05
CA TYR A 672 21.83 40.96 12.42
C TYR A 672 20.50 41.64 12.73
N ALA A 673 19.79 41.09 13.72
CA ALA A 673 18.54 41.63 14.22
C ALA A 673 18.82 42.76 15.22
N GLU A 674 18.24 43.92 14.97
CA GLU A 674 18.30 45.12 15.80
C GLU A 674 17.06 45.22 16.69
N PRO A 675 17.09 45.96 17.81
CA PRO A 675 15.93 46.24 18.67
C PRO A 675 14.94 47.23 18.02
N VAL A 676 14.54 46.95 16.79
CA VAL A 676 13.59 47.73 15.99
C VAL A 676 12.35 46.88 15.80
N PRO A 677 11.23 47.20 16.48
CA PRO A 677 9.99 46.45 16.32
C PRO A 677 9.46 46.52 14.88
N TRP A 678 9.08 45.37 14.33
CA TRP A 678 8.56 45.25 12.97
C TRP A 678 7.63 44.03 12.87
N GLN A 679 6.55 44.11 12.07
CA GLN A 679 5.60 42.99 11.85
C GLN A 679 5.10 42.32 13.16
N GLY A 680 4.91 43.12 14.20
CA GLY A 680 4.43 42.66 15.51
C GLY A 680 5.45 41.84 16.32
N LEU A 681 6.73 41.87 15.95
CA LEU A 681 7.85 41.25 16.65
C LEU A 681 8.79 42.32 17.24
N PRO A 682 9.55 42.00 18.31
CA PRO A 682 10.33 42.98 19.07
C PRO A 682 11.61 43.43 18.37
N ALA A 683 12.20 42.59 17.52
CA ALA A 683 13.41 42.87 16.77
C ALA A 683 13.15 42.76 15.27
N SER A 684 14.09 43.24 14.45
CA SER A 684 14.05 43.03 13.00
C SER A 684 15.42 43.13 12.37
N ALA A 685 15.60 42.47 11.23
CA ALA A 685 16.81 42.58 10.41
C ALA A 685 16.44 43.10 9.01
N VAL A 686 17.36 43.87 8.44
CA VAL A 686 17.33 44.22 7.01
C VAL A 686 18.10 43.15 6.26
N MET A 687 17.49 42.59 5.21
CA MET A 687 18.07 41.49 4.44
C MET A 687 17.78 41.66 2.95
N THR A 688 18.56 40.95 2.15
CA THR A 688 18.35 40.79 0.73
C THR A 688 17.58 39.49 0.49
N LEU A 689 16.41 39.60 -0.14
CA LEU A 689 15.62 38.44 -0.56
C LEU A 689 15.98 38.07 -2.00
N PRO A 690 16.45 36.83 -2.26
CA PRO A 690 16.75 36.39 -3.61
C PRO A 690 15.51 36.33 -4.51
N PRO A 691 15.65 36.45 -5.83
CA PRO A 691 14.53 36.28 -6.75
C PRO A 691 14.10 34.82 -6.82
N LEU A 692 12.79 34.53 -6.78
CA LEU A 692 12.26 33.16 -6.83
C LEU A 692 12.99 32.23 -5.85
N GLY A 693 13.21 32.72 -4.62
CA GLY A 693 14.07 32.05 -3.65
C GLY A 693 13.52 32.09 -2.23
N ALA A 694 13.94 31.11 -1.43
CA ALA A 694 13.61 30.99 -0.03
C ALA A 694 14.89 31.08 0.83
N LEU A 695 14.75 31.74 1.97
CA LEU A 695 15.76 31.82 3.02
C LEU A 695 15.22 31.15 4.27
N TRP A 696 16.03 30.29 4.89
CA TRP A 696 15.81 29.83 6.25
C TRP A 696 16.84 30.46 7.17
N LEU A 697 16.37 31.09 8.25
CA LEU A 697 17.22 31.70 9.26
C LEU A 697 17.00 31.00 10.60
N GLN A 698 18.07 30.83 11.35
CA GLN A 698 18.02 30.36 12.73
C GLN A 698 18.93 31.21 13.61
N PRO A 699 18.71 31.28 14.93
CA PRO A 699 19.66 31.92 15.84
C PRO A 699 21.08 31.31 15.69
N ALA A 700 22.11 32.17 15.71
CA ALA A 700 23.50 31.78 15.48
C ALA A 700 24.19 31.09 16.67
#